data_AF-A0A067BP10-F1
#
_entry.id   AF-A0A067BP10-F1
#
_cell.length_a   1.000
_cell.length_b   1.000
_cell.length_c   1.000
_cell.angle_alpha   90.00
_cell.angle_beta   90.00
_cell.angle_gamma   90.00
#
_symmetry.space_group_name_H-M   'P 1'
#
loop_
_entity.id
_entity.type
_entity.pdbx_description
1 polymer ?
#
loop_
_entity_poly.entity_id
_entity_poly.type
_entity_poly.pdbx_seq_one_letter_code
_entity_poly.pdbx_strand_id
1 'polypeptide(L)'
;MVHAYTICQRHPIRATYVIALAGVGTLCANLSFAIALFFSALLPPRFWHGLELLQYMRVVVSSTVFEPKQRFEYWILVTLLATPISLLSLLVAIVLVSPLFPFCGSTLFLAGFPRPRRFWSSYETWHDGEDGCYYEHFFDALTLELPLLLGPASVLHQRSHEGGNDVYLVRVDDFLGLLEVLELSTDYCVVRFKGLELQETTSCHHLEASKLDDVIADAFDEVNVSGDDDGALHRLPSPRTFTPLLRTPIRMYTISTVTLTDFLDDPKCLDLIHETFYVTLVSELNRVTHGSVPEIWLSFPVSISGLDFVLKEFPTLYWDYLQGKNKKQRHVPNPRDILKADEIPVPAPSREPRRSSLKLAADAILRLVTHLKPVRASISAAPKAQTLVKAPDQRTASQKERLEIAYGLNATEAASVDYESLAKQRPTVCHGRRSFQWGDIESHQAESTPFVNPGVAVRASFLKDRWNKVTEFHLLAASCFAIVETLGFGVHEKRGPNHTFDCFQGNFPRSLENDWLHTNTTLYDVVVRAYRLAVKIGLDKFAQGDNDLYDTPDELEATIHHYQSKWHIGPRHTAMWKYYISTNRPNLFALTKNANGQYMSNVYTLGRKDTTLVALNRAACEGTWHGQALELLYMTNDDDERFSIQSNSQLLRNLLVQSADPPLGYPVYSTGAVFIKL
;
A
#
# COMPACT_ATOMS: atom_id res chain seq x y z
N MET A 1 10.72 42.99 1.31
CA MET A 1 9.25 42.83 1.34
C MET A 1 8.80 41.42 0.97
N VAL A 2 9.18 40.86 -0.18
CA VAL A 2 8.83 39.46 -0.56
C VAL A 2 9.24 38.43 0.50
N HIS A 3 10.45 38.53 1.06
CA HIS A 3 10.91 37.62 2.11
C HIS A 3 10.05 37.71 3.40
N ALA A 4 9.74 38.92 3.86
CA ALA A 4 8.86 39.15 5.00
C ALA A 4 7.43 38.68 4.72
N TYR A 5 6.91 38.90 3.50
CA TYR A 5 5.60 38.39 3.07
C TYR A 5 5.56 36.85 3.06
N THR A 6 6.60 36.18 2.55
CA THR A 6 6.70 34.72 2.61
C THR A 6 6.81 34.18 4.04
N ILE A 7 7.46 34.91 4.94
CA ILE A 7 7.52 34.58 6.36
C ILE A 7 6.14 34.75 7.01
N CYS A 8 5.41 35.83 6.69
CA CYS A 8 4.05 36.10 7.19
C CYS A 8 3.03 35.07 6.72
N GLN A 9 3.10 34.65 5.47
CA GLN A 9 2.16 33.67 4.93
C GLN A 9 2.39 32.25 5.46
N ARG A 10 3.65 31.87 5.73
CA ARG A 10 3.99 30.49 6.13
C ARG A 10 4.01 30.29 7.64
N HIS A 11 4.44 31.31 8.41
CA HIS A 11 4.57 31.23 9.86
C HIS A 11 4.14 32.54 10.52
N PRO A 12 2.85 32.70 10.89
CA PRO A 12 2.34 33.94 11.45
C PRO A 12 3.03 34.33 12.77
N ILE A 13 3.36 33.34 13.61
CA ILE A 13 4.11 33.55 14.87
C ILE A 13 5.53 34.08 14.60
N ARG A 14 6.15 33.64 13.50
CA ARG A 14 7.47 34.12 13.12
C ARG A 14 7.46 35.54 12.62
N ALA A 15 6.47 35.86 11.80
CA ALA A 15 6.28 37.22 11.34
C ALA A 15 6.10 38.20 12.50
N THR A 16 5.33 37.86 13.54
CA THR A 16 5.10 38.77 14.66
C THR A 16 6.39 39.12 15.40
N TYR A 17 7.25 38.15 15.74
CA TYR A 17 8.51 38.47 16.42
C TYR A 17 9.54 39.15 15.49
N VAL A 18 9.59 38.82 14.19
CA VAL A 18 10.48 39.48 13.22
C VAL A 18 10.08 40.94 13.01
N ILE A 19 8.78 41.21 12.95
CA ILE A 19 8.21 42.57 12.86
C ILE A 19 8.47 43.34 14.16
N ALA A 20 8.33 42.71 15.32
CA ALA A 20 8.64 43.34 16.61
C ALA A 20 10.12 43.74 16.70
N LEU A 21 11.04 42.83 16.32
CA LEU A 21 12.47 43.12 16.24
C LEU A 21 12.79 44.24 15.24
N ALA A 22 12.09 44.28 14.09
CA ALA A 22 12.24 45.36 13.12
C ALA A 22 11.79 46.70 13.71
N GLY A 23 10.70 46.72 14.49
CA GLY A 23 10.21 47.90 15.20
C GLY A 23 11.24 48.43 16.20
N VAL A 24 11.82 47.55 17.02
CA VAL A 24 12.90 47.89 17.96
C VAL A 24 14.12 48.42 17.21
N GLY A 25 14.55 47.77 16.13
CA GLY A 25 15.68 48.23 15.31
C GLY A 25 15.46 49.59 14.66
N THR A 26 14.22 49.88 14.24
CA THR A 26 13.83 51.18 13.70
C THR A 26 13.97 52.28 14.77
N LEU A 27 13.50 52.00 15.99
CA LEU A 27 13.56 52.94 17.12
C LEU A 27 14.98 53.16 17.65
N CYS A 28 15.79 52.10 17.75
CA CYS A 28 17.12 52.18 18.38
C CYS A 28 18.24 52.61 17.43
N ALA A 29 18.16 52.24 16.15
CA ALA A 29 19.27 52.43 15.20
C ALA A 29 18.99 53.48 14.11
N ASN A 30 17.84 54.18 14.17
CA ASN A 30 17.42 55.16 13.17
C ASN A 30 17.41 54.59 11.72
N LEU A 31 17.19 53.28 11.58
CA LEU A 31 17.09 52.59 10.30
C LEU A 31 15.67 52.74 9.75
N SER A 32 15.52 52.76 8.42
CA SER A 32 14.18 52.63 7.83
C SER A 32 13.59 51.26 8.21
N PHE A 33 12.27 51.20 8.40
CA PHE A 33 11.58 49.95 8.77
C PHE A 33 11.87 48.82 7.77
N ALA A 34 12.01 49.13 6.47
CA ALA A 34 12.35 48.13 5.46
C ALA A 34 13.75 47.52 5.65
N ILE A 35 14.73 48.34 6.03
CA ILE A 35 16.10 47.89 6.32
C ILE A 35 16.14 47.14 7.65
N ALA A 36 15.47 47.66 8.69
CA ALA A 36 15.36 46.99 9.98
C ALA A 36 14.68 45.62 9.85
N LEU A 37 13.64 45.50 9.01
CA LEU A 37 12.94 44.25 8.71
C LEU A 37 13.82 43.26 7.93
N PHE A 38 14.67 43.74 7.03
CA PHE A 38 15.63 42.88 6.33
C PHE A 38 16.64 42.26 7.31
N PHE A 39 17.25 43.07 8.17
CA PHE A 39 18.20 42.57 9.16
C PHE A 39 17.52 41.70 10.24
N SER A 40 16.33 42.07 10.71
CA SER A 40 15.59 41.27 11.70
C SER A 40 15.14 39.93 11.13
N ALA A 41 14.92 39.81 9.82
CA ALA A 41 14.60 38.53 9.19
C ALA A 41 15.81 37.59 9.06
N LEU A 42 17.04 38.14 9.05
CA LEU A 42 18.29 37.38 8.93
C LEU A 42 18.76 36.77 10.27
N LEU A 43 18.39 37.36 11.40
CA LEU A 43 18.87 36.95 12.73
C LEU A 43 18.32 35.60 13.21
N PRO A 44 17.00 35.32 13.19
CA PRO A 44 16.44 34.12 13.81
C PRO A 44 16.96 32.81 13.22
N PRO A 45 17.04 32.63 11.88
CA PRO A 45 17.64 31.43 11.29
C PRO A 45 19.07 31.16 11.76
N ARG A 46 19.88 32.22 11.88
CA ARG A 46 21.28 32.11 12.29
C ARG A 46 21.41 31.81 13.78
N PHE A 47 20.51 32.37 14.58
CA PHE A 47 20.45 32.10 16.01
C PHE A 47 20.14 30.62 16.27
N TRP A 48 19.07 30.09 15.67
CA TRP A 48 18.69 28.68 15.84
C TRP A 48 19.74 27.73 15.26
N HIS A 49 20.26 28.01 14.05
CA HIS A 49 21.38 27.26 13.48
C HIS A 49 22.61 27.26 14.39
N GLY A 50 22.95 28.41 14.99
CA GLY A 50 24.04 28.52 15.94
C GLY A 50 23.84 27.67 17.20
N LEU A 51 22.62 27.62 17.74
CA LEU A 51 22.30 26.74 18.87
C LEU A 51 22.43 25.26 18.50
N GLU A 52 21.97 24.86 17.32
CA GLU A 52 22.11 23.48 16.84
C GLU A 52 23.58 23.09 16.65
N LEU A 53 24.38 23.98 16.05
CA LEU A 53 25.82 23.80 15.89
C LEU A 53 26.55 23.69 17.22
N LEU A 54 26.22 24.55 18.19
CA LEU A 54 26.80 24.49 19.53
C LEU A 54 26.45 23.19 20.26
N GLN A 55 25.21 22.73 20.16
CA GLN A 55 24.81 21.44 20.71
C GLN A 55 25.58 20.30 20.04
N TYR A 56 25.70 20.31 18.71
CA TYR A 56 26.46 19.31 17.97
C TYR A 56 27.94 19.27 18.38
N MET A 57 28.61 20.43 18.41
CA MET A 57 29.99 20.55 18.88
C MET A 57 30.14 20.06 20.33
N ARG A 58 29.21 20.42 21.22
CA ARG A 58 29.22 19.98 22.62
C ARG A 58 29.16 18.45 22.72
N VAL A 59 28.32 17.79 21.91
CA VAL A 59 28.20 16.32 21.93
C VAL A 59 29.49 15.67 21.45
N VAL A 60 30.05 16.11 20.32
CA VAL A 60 31.29 15.53 19.77
C VAL A 60 32.48 15.76 20.71
N VAL A 61 32.64 16.97 21.25
CA VAL A 61 33.71 17.24 22.22
C VAL A 61 33.52 16.41 23.50
N SER A 62 32.29 16.30 23.99
CA SER A 62 31.95 15.46 25.14
C SER A 62 32.28 13.99 24.86
N SER A 63 31.91 13.45 23.70
CA SER A 63 32.19 12.05 23.37
C SER A 63 33.69 11.78 23.30
N THR A 64 34.49 12.67 22.69
CA THR A 64 35.96 12.54 22.69
C THR A 64 36.55 12.59 24.10
N VAL A 65 36.03 13.46 24.95
CA VAL A 65 36.51 13.63 26.33
C VAL A 65 36.11 12.45 27.21
N PHE A 66 34.90 11.92 27.10
CA PHE A 66 34.38 10.91 28.03
C PHE A 66 34.49 9.47 27.53
N GLU A 67 34.56 9.22 26.22
CA GLU A 67 34.69 7.86 25.68
C GLU A 67 36.17 7.56 25.34
N PRO A 68 36.85 6.67 26.10
CA PRO A 68 38.26 6.37 25.87
C PRO A 68 38.54 5.79 24.48
N LYS A 69 37.56 5.12 23.88
CA LYS A 69 37.65 4.53 22.53
C LYS A 69 37.81 5.56 21.41
N GLN A 70 37.42 6.81 21.65
CA GLN A 70 37.53 7.90 20.67
C GLN A 70 38.85 8.69 20.80
N ARG A 71 39.68 8.35 21.79
CA ARG A 71 40.92 9.10 22.09
C ARG A 71 42.09 8.52 21.32
N PHE A 72 42.76 9.35 20.52
CA PHE A 72 44.06 9.06 19.92
C PHE A 72 45.20 9.70 20.73
N GLU A 73 46.45 9.29 20.54
CA GLU A 73 47.59 9.63 21.41
C GLU A 73 47.77 11.15 21.72
N TYR A 74 47.43 12.02 20.75
CA TYR A 74 47.58 13.48 20.87
C TYR A 74 46.24 14.24 20.95
N TRP A 75 45.15 13.59 21.34
CA TRP A 75 43.80 14.18 21.30
C TRP A 75 43.65 15.49 22.09
N ILE A 76 44.33 15.61 23.23
CA ILE A 76 44.30 16.83 24.08
C ILE A 76 44.97 18.00 23.36
N LEU A 77 46.17 17.77 22.80
CA LEU A 77 46.92 18.80 22.09
C LEU A 77 46.15 19.28 20.85
N VAL A 78 45.62 18.34 20.07
CA VAL A 78 44.79 18.65 18.90
C VAL A 78 43.55 19.42 19.32
N THR A 79 42.86 19.01 20.39
CA THR A 79 41.67 19.73 20.87
C THR A 79 42.00 21.17 21.26
N LEU A 80 43.08 21.38 22.01
CA LEU A 80 43.50 22.72 22.44
C LEU A 80 43.84 23.62 21.26
N LEU A 81 44.64 23.13 20.30
CA LEU A 81 45.01 23.87 19.10
C LEU A 81 43.84 24.08 18.12
N ALA A 82 42.91 23.12 18.07
CA ALA A 82 41.74 23.19 17.22
C ALA A 82 40.70 24.18 17.72
N THR A 83 40.55 24.37 19.03
CA THR A 83 39.51 25.24 19.60
C THR A 83 39.39 26.64 18.98
N PRO A 84 40.46 27.46 18.80
CA PRO A 84 40.32 28.78 18.17
C PRO A 84 39.86 28.69 16.71
N ILE A 85 40.34 27.68 15.97
CA ILE A 85 39.97 27.45 14.57
C ILE A 85 38.51 27.02 14.49
N SER A 86 38.09 26.08 15.35
CA SER A 86 36.72 25.59 15.45
C SER A 86 35.74 26.72 15.82
N LEU A 87 36.12 27.66 16.70
CA LEU A 87 35.30 28.82 17.04
C LEU A 87 35.17 29.82 15.88
N LEU A 88 36.26 30.08 15.15
CA LEU A 88 36.21 30.91 13.95
C LEU A 88 35.33 30.27 12.87
N SER A 89 35.51 28.97 12.67
CA SER A 89 34.73 28.12 11.76
C SER A 89 33.24 28.11 12.12
N LEU A 90 32.91 28.01 13.40
CA LEU A 90 31.54 28.15 13.90
C LEU A 90 30.93 29.50 13.53
N LEU A 91 31.66 30.61 13.72
CA LEU A 91 31.16 31.94 13.33
C LEU A 91 30.89 32.02 11.82
N VAL A 92 31.79 31.48 11.00
CA VAL A 92 31.61 31.41 9.54
C VAL A 92 30.39 30.57 9.18
N ALA A 93 30.22 29.40 9.81
CA ALA A 93 29.08 28.51 9.60
C ALA A 93 27.75 29.17 9.98
N ILE A 94 27.71 29.92 11.08
CA ILE A 94 26.52 30.69 11.49
C ILE A 94 26.18 31.78 10.48
N VAL A 95 27.18 32.56 10.03
CA VAL A 95 26.95 33.67 9.09
C VAL A 95 26.45 33.18 7.73
N LEU A 96 27.09 32.13 7.21
CA LEU A 96 26.81 31.55 5.90
C LEU A 96 25.65 30.55 5.93
N VAL A 97 25.19 30.13 7.12
CA VAL A 97 24.24 29.03 7.27
C VAL A 97 24.76 27.78 6.56
N SER A 98 26.02 27.45 6.82
CA SER A 98 26.66 26.25 6.29
C SER A 98 26.76 25.18 7.39
N PRO A 99 26.83 23.90 7.01
CA PRO A 99 27.05 22.83 7.97
C PRO A 99 28.46 22.94 8.56
N LEU A 100 28.63 22.37 9.74
CA LEU A 100 29.92 22.24 10.41
C LEU A 100 30.18 20.75 10.61
N PHE A 101 31.40 20.29 10.38
CA PHE A 101 31.75 18.88 10.51
C PHE A 101 33.09 18.71 11.23
N PRO A 102 33.26 17.63 12.01
CA PRO A 102 34.53 17.27 12.62
C PRO A 102 35.48 16.72 11.54
N PHE A 103 36.63 17.36 11.37
CA PHE A 103 37.64 16.92 10.42
C PHE A 103 38.29 15.63 10.90
N CYS A 104 38.19 14.55 10.11
CA CYS A 104 38.74 13.22 10.40
C CYS A 104 38.34 12.67 11.79
N GLY A 105 37.12 12.96 12.26
CA GLY A 105 36.65 12.52 13.58
C GLY A 105 37.30 13.21 14.78
N SER A 106 38.05 14.30 14.55
CA SER A 106 38.68 15.10 15.60
C SER A 106 37.77 16.22 16.11
N THR A 107 38.24 16.95 17.13
CA THR A 107 37.60 18.16 17.67
C THR A 107 37.90 19.44 16.85
N LEU A 108 38.57 19.30 15.70
CA LEU A 108 38.73 20.36 14.71
C LEU A 108 37.49 20.42 13.81
N PHE A 109 36.72 21.49 13.97
CA PHE A 109 35.51 21.70 13.20
C PHE A 109 35.76 22.63 12.04
N LEU A 110 35.40 22.21 10.83
CA LEU A 110 35.51 23.00 9.61
C LEU A 110 34.12 23.32 9.07
N ALA A 111 33.97 24.55 8.56
CA ALA A 111 32.74 25.01 7.94
C ALA A 111 32.67 24.41 6.54
N GLY A 112 31.59 23.69 6.28
CA GLY A 112 31.29 23.14 4.96
C GLY A 112 30.79 24.22 3.99
N PHE A 113 30.51 23.79 2.76
CA PHE A 113 29.92 24.66 1.75
C PHE A 113 28.48 25.07 2.13
N PRO A 114 28.09 26.35 1.93
CA PRO A 114 26.73 26.79 2.20
C PRO A 114 25.75 26.04 1.29
N ARG A 115 24.71 25.43 1.87
CA ARG A 115 23.67 24.72 1.12
C ARG A 115 22.46 25.62 0.90
N PRO A 116 21.91 25.72 -0.32
CA PRO A 116 20.67 26.46 -0.54
C PRO A 116 19.52 25.77 0.19
N ARG A 117 18.79 26.50 1.06
CA ARG A 117 17.63 25.95 1.78
C ARG A 117 16.42 25.60 0.91
N ARG A 118 16.42 26.02 -0.37
CA ARG A 118 15.25 25.94 -1.28
C ARG A 118 15.60 25.58 -2.73
N PHE A 119 16.80 25.08 -3.00
CA PHE A 119 17.18 24.66 -4.36
C PHE A 119 17.24 23.13 -4.37
N TRP A 120 16.14 22.50 -4.76
CA TRP A 120 16.07 21.04 -4.96
C TRP A 120 16.27 20.78 -6.45
N SER A 121 17.40 20.20 -6.85
CA SER A 121 17.61 19.80 -8.26
C SER A 121 16.79 18.57 -8.62
N SER A 122 16.71 17.60 -7.69
CA SER A 122 15.84 16.41 -7.72
C SER A 122 16.11 15.60 -6.45
N TYR A 123 15.07 14.99 -5.87
CA TYR A 123 15.27 13.90 -4.92
C TYR A 123 15.01 12.60 -5.63
N GLU A 124 16.01 11.73 -5.65
CA GLU A 124 15.85 10.42 -6.27
C GLU A 124 15.02 9.52 -5.35
N THR A 125 14.05 8.85 -5.99
CA THR A 125 13.35 7.74 -5.37
C THR A 125 14.29 6.55 -5.35
N TRP A 126 14.46 5.94 -4.20
CA TRP A 126 15.27 4.74 -4.04
C TRP A 126 14.40 3.64 -3.47
N HIS A 127 14.58 2.42 -3.97
CA HIS A 127 13.82 1.28 -3.50
C HIS A 127 14.69 0.04 -3.67
N ASP A 128 15.19 -0.49 -2.57
CA ASP A 128 16.02 -1.69 -2.55
C ASP A 128 15.26 -2.89 -1.97
N GLY A 129 15.27 -3.99 -2.75
CA GLY A 129 14.82 -5.30 -2.31
C GLY A 129 13.42 -5.39 -1.67
N GLU A 130 13.32 -6.33 -0.73
CA GLU A 130 12.08 -6.61 -0.02
C GLU A 130 11.77 -5.60 1.08
N ASP A 131 12.81 -5.15 1.77
CA ASP A 131 12.71 -4.16 2.85
C ASP A 131 12.18 -2.83 2.32
N GLY A 132 12.57 -2.42 1.10
CA GLY A 132 12.03 -1.24 0.44
C GLY A 132 10.52 -1.28 0.26
N CYS A 133 9.96 -2.45 -0.07
CA CYS A 133 8.50 -2.62 -0.21
C CYS A 133 7.80 -2.38 1.14
N TYR A 134 8.44 -2.79 2.24
CA TYR A 134 7.89 -2.58 3.57
C TYR A 134 7.86 -1.10 3.94
N TYR A 135 8.96 -0.38 3.69
CA TYR A 135 9.03 1.06 3.91
C TYR A 135 8.05 1.85 3.03
N GLU A 136 7.81 1.43 1.78
CA GLU A 136 6.79 2.01 0.91
C GLU A 136 5.41 1.91 1.58
N HIS A 137 5.02 0.71 2.03
CA HIS A 137 3.73 0.49 2.66
C HIS A 137 3.59 1.23 3.99
N PHE A 138 4.66 1.31 4.79
CA PHE A 138 4.67 2.07 6.02
C PHE A 138 4.45 3.56 5.74
N PHE A 139 5.18 4.11 4.76
CA PHE A 139 5.08 5.52 4.43
C PHE A 139 3.68 5.87 3.90
N ASP A 140 3.09 5.03 3.05
CA ASP A 140 1.70 5.19 2.60
C ASP A 140 0.74 5.30 3.78
N ALA A 141 0.89 4.46 4.81
CA ALA A 141 0.05 4.52 6.00
C ALA A 141 0.37 5.75 6.88
N LEU A 142 1.65 6.12 7.01
CA LEU A 142 2.10 7.32 7.72
C LEU A 142 1.53 8.59 7.06
N THR A 143 1.42 8.66 5.74
CA THR A 143 0.91 9.85 5.03
C THR A 143 -0.51 10.24 5.45
N LEU A 144 -1.32 9.27 5.89
CA LEU A 144 -2.68 9.51 6.40
C LEU A 144 -2.66 10.16 7.79
N GLU A 145 -1.62 9.93 8.58
CA GLU A 145 -1.47 10.45 9.95
C GLU A 145 -0.60 11.74 9.98
N LEU A 146 0.22 12.00 8.95
CA LEU A 146 1.06 13.20 8.88
C LEU A 146 0.31 14.53 9.01
N PRO A 147 -0.91 14.73 8.47
CA PRO A 147 -1.69 15.95 8.70
C PRO A 147 -1.94 16.22 10.18
N LEU A 148 -2.21 15.17 10.96
CA LEU A 148 -2.40 15.28 12.41
C LEU A 148 -1.07 15.54 13.13
N LEU A 149 0.01 14.89 12.69
CA LEU A 149 1.33 15.00 13.32
C LEU A 149 2.06 16.31 13.00
N LEU A 150 1.83 16.92 11.83
CA LEU A 150 2.51 18.14 11.36
C LEU A 150 1.58 19.36 11.23
N GLY A 151 0.30 19.21 11.56
CA GLY A 151 -0.66 20.31 11.56
C GLY A 151 -0.31 21.41 12.57
N PRO A 152 -0.85 22.64 12.42
CA PRO A 152 -0.46 23.80 13.25
C PRO A 152 -0.61 23.63 14.77
N ALA A 153 -1.52 22.74 15.19
CA ALA A 153 -1.75 22.43 16.60
C ALA A 153 -0.78 21.37 17.17
N SER A 154 0.01 20.71 16.31
CA SER A 154 0.87 19.62 16.71
C SER A 154 2.16 20.10 17.37
N VAL A 155 2.74 19.24 18.22
CA VAL A 155 4.02 19.49 18.89
C VAL A 155 5.16 19.63 17.86
N LEU A 156 5.12 18.85 16.77
CA LEU A 156 6.15 18.91 15.72
C LEU A 156 6.13 20.26 15.01
N HIS A 157 4.93 20.78 14.69
CA HIS A 157 4.79 22.07 14.03
C HIS A 157 5.24 23.22 14.92
N GLN A 158 4.89 23.19 16.21
CA GLN A 158 5.30 24.22 17.17
C GLN A 158 6.81 24.22 17.43
N ARG A 159 7.46 23.05 17.31
CA ARG A 159 8.91 22.92 17.42
C ARG A 159 9.66 23.46 16.20
N SER A 160 9.06 23.42 15.01
CA SER A 160 9.71 23.88 13.78
C SER A 160 10.02 25.38 13.82
N HIS A 161 11.26 25.73 14.13
CA HIS A 161 11.69 27.13 14.24
C HIS A 161 11.90 27.78 12.87
N GLU A 162 12.23 26.99 11.85
CA GLU A 162 12.60 27.47 10.52
C GLU A 162 11.51 27.30 9.46
N GLY A 163 10.44 26.55 9.76
CA GLY A 163 9.38 26.25 8.80
C GLY A 163 9.73 25.14 7.83
N GLY A 164 10.50 24.16 8.31
CA GLY A 164 11.07 23.08 7.52
C GLY A 164 12.57 22.88 7.78
N ASN A 165 13.11 21.87 7.12
CA ASN A 165 14.38 21.18 7.37
C ASN A 165 14.50 20.51 8.74
N ASP A 166 13.38 20.18 9.38
CA ASP A 166 13.41 19.37 10.60
C ASP A 166 13.59 17.90 10.23
N VAL A 167 14.37 17.19 11.04
CA VAL A 167 14.66 15.77 10.81
C VAL A 167 14.17 14.97 12.01
N TYR A 168 13.31 13.99 11.75
CA TYR A 168 12.75 13.10 12.76
C TYR A 168 13.14 11.66 12.46
N LEU A 169 13.55 10.94 13.48
CA LEU A 169 13.71 9.50 13.45
C LEU A 169 12.41 8.85 13.90
N VAL A 170 11.94 7.89 13.12
CA VAL A 170 10.70 7.14 13.32
C VAL A 170 11.08 5.74 13.75
N ARG A 171 10.74 5.37 14.99
CA ARG A 171 11.08 4.08 15.60
C ARG A 171 9.82 3.25 15.89
N VAL A 172 9.76 2.03 15.36
CA VAL A 172 8.68 1.05 15.62
C VAL A 172 9.26 -0.37 15.67
N ASP A 173 9.21 -1.09 16.79
CA ASP A 173 9.72 -2.48 16.87
C ASP A 173 11.14 -2.62 16.26
N ASP A 174 11.36 -3.30 15.14
CA ASP A 174 12.68 -3.39 14.44
C ASP A 174 12.87 -2.33 13.34
N PHE A 175 11.83 -1.55 13.06
CA PHE A 175 11.79 -0.53 12.03
C PHE A 175 12.47 0.76 12.47
N LEU A 176 13.22 1.33 11.53
CA LEU A 176 13.86 2.62 11.70
C LEU A 176 13.80 3.43 10.41
N GLY A 177 13.10 4.56 10.44
CA GLY A 177 12.98 5.46 9.30
C GLY A 177 13.38 6.89 9.63
N LEU A 178 13.84 7.64 8.63
CA LEU A 178 14.11 9.06 8.74
C LEU A 178 13.02 9.85 8.00
N LEU A 179 12.31 10.72 8.71
CA LEU A 179 11.35 11.66 8.16
C LEU A 179 11.97 13.07 8.15
N GLU A 180 12.31 13.55 6.96
CA GLU A 180 12.79 14.90 6.70
C GLU A 180 11.59 15.79 6.32
N VAL A 181 11.26 16.78 7.15
CA VAL A 181 10.27 17.80 6.81
C VAL A 181 10.97 18.89 6.02
N LEU A 182 10.88 18.87 4.70
CA LEU A 182 11.58 19.81 3.82
C LEU A 182 10.98 21.22 3.88
N GLU A 183 9.65 21.28 3.89
CA GLU A 183 8.90 22.51 3.99
C GLU A 183 7.66 22.31 4.85
N LEU A 184 7.39 23.26 5.73
CA LEU A 184 6.22 23.26 6.59
C LEU A 184 5.48 24.59 6.44
N SER A 185 4.21 24.53 6.07
CA SER A 185 3.29 25.67 6.00
C SER A 185 2.11 25.42 6.93
N THR A 186 1.18 26.36 7.03
CA THR A 186 -0.07 26.20 7.80
C THR A 186 -1.06 25.21 7.17
N ASP A 187 -0.98 25.02 5.86
CA ASP A 187 -1.96 24.33 5.01
C ASP A 187 -1.36 23.17 4.19
N TYR A 188 -0.03 23.08 4.14
CA TYR A 188 0.69 22.00 3.47
C TYR A 188 2.04 21.73 4.14
N CYS A 189 2.57 20.55 3.92
CA CYS A 189 3.97 20.24 4.16
C CYS A 189 4.56 19.48 2.96
N VAL A 190 5.86 19.59 2.79
CA VAL A 190 6.64 18.77 1.86
C VAL A 190 7.58 17.94 2.72
N VAL A 191 7.43 16.62 2.64
CA VAL A 191 8.22 15.68 3.43
C VAL A 191 9.01 14.77 2.51
N ARG A 192 10.08 14.21 3.04
CA ARG A 192 10.81 13.11 2.44
C ARG A 192 11.00 12.04 3.50
N PHE A 193 10.77 10.79 3.12
CA PHE A 193 10.94 9.68 4.02
C PHE A 193 12.01 8.72 3.48
N LYS A 194 12.85 8.23 4.40
CA LYS A 194 13.90 7.26 4.12
C LYS A 194 13.79 6.06 5.04
N GLY A 195 13.87 4.86 4.49
CA GLY A 195 13.98 3.63 5.26
C GLY A 195 15.44 3.22 5.47
N LEU A 196 15.79 2.81 6.68
CA LEU A 196 17.11 2.26 7.01
C LEU A 196 17.07 0.73 6.99
N GLU A 197 18.21 0.06 7.02
CA GLU A 197 18.24 -1.42 7.04
C GLU A 197 17.60 -1.97 8.33
N LEU A 198 16.85 -3.07 8.19
CA LEU A 198 16.27 -3.76 9.34
C LEU A 198 17.39 -4.38 10.19
N GLN A 199 17.24 -4.35 11.51
CA GLN A 199 18.34 -4.43 12.49
C GLN A 199 18.99 -5.83 12.68
N GLU A 200 18.90 -6.72 11.71
CA GLU A 200 19.40 -8.10 11.81
C GLU A 200 20.84 -8.30 11.29
N THR A 201 21.40 -7.36 10.52
CA THR A 201 22.58 -7.65 9.66
C THR A 201 23.92 -7.09 10.14
N THR A 202 23.96 -6.09 11.04
CA THR A 202 25.23 -5.45 11.45
C THR A 202 25.29 -5.04 12.93
N SER A 203 26.31 -5.52 13.65
CA SER A 203 26.46 -5.36 15.11
C SER A 203 26.55 -3.91 15.59
N CYS A 204 27.06 -3.00 14.75
CA CYS A 204 27.23 -1.59 15.11
C CYS A 204 25.95 -0.76 14.96
N HIS A 205 25.10 -1.04 13.97
CA HIS A 205 23.80 -0.37 13.81
C HIS A 205 22.83 -0.81 14.91
N HIS A 206 22.84 -2.11 15.23
CA HIS A 206 22.08 -2.67 16.32
C HIS A 206 22.46 -2.05 17.68
N LEU A 207 23.76 -1.80 17.92
CA LEU A 207 24.22 -1.14 19.15
C LEU A 207 23.70 0.31 19.28
N GLU A 208 23.68 1.08 18.19
CA GLU A 208 23.14 2.45 18.23
C GLU A 208 21.62 2.44 18.39
N ALA A 209 20.92 1.49 17.76
CA ALA A 209 19.49 1.29 17.94
C ALA A 209 19.12 0.89 19.37
N SER A 210 19.83 -0.07 19.98
CA SER A 210 19.60 -0.48 21.36
C SER A 210 19.80 0.70 22.33
N LYS A 211 20.83 1.53 22.11
CA LYS A 211 21.03 2.74 22.93
C LYS A 211 19.94 3.78 22.68
N LEU A 212 19.42 3.90 21.46
CA LEU A 212 18.26 4.75 21.19
C LEU A 212 17.03 4.24 21.96
N ASP A 213 16.82 2.93 22.00
CA ASP A 213 15.71 2.30 22.73
C ASP A 213 15.83 2.53 24.24
N ASP A 214 17.03 2.43 24.82
CA ASP A 214 17.30 2.79 26.23
C ASP A 214 16.89 4.25 26.52
N VAL A 215 17.26 5.17 25.63
CA VAL A 215 16.91 6.60 25.78
C VAL A 215 15.41 6.85 25.64
N ILE A 216 14.74 6.10 24.76
CA ILE A 216 13.30 6.16 24.59
C ILE A 216 12.60 5.62 25.85
N ALA A 217 13.07 4.50 26.40
CA ALA A 217 12.54 3.93 27.65
C ALA A 217 12.69 4.93 28.81
N ASP A 218 13.90 5.47 29.02
CA ASP A 218 14.18 6.49 30.04
C ASP A 218 13.25 7.72 29.94
N ALA A 219 12.89 8.13 28.72
CA ALA A 219 12.08 9.33 28.48
C ALA A 219 10.57 9.11 28.69
N PHE A 220 10.07 7.88 28.59
CA PHE A 220 8.64 7.58 28.67
C PHE A 220 8.23 6.66 29.84
N ASP A 221 9.17 6.00 30.52
CA ASP A 221 8.89 5.04 31.62
C ASP A 221 8.86 5.70 33.02
N GLU A 222 8.59 7.00 33.13
CA GLU A 222 8.48 7.74 34.42
C GLU A 222 7.35 7.25 35.36
N VAL A 223 6.61 6.19 35.02
CA VAL A 223 5.45 5.70 35.80
C VAL A 223 5.83 4.79 36.99
N ASN A 224 7.08 4.32 37.11
CA ASN A 224 7.46 3.35 38.18
C ASN A 224 8.38 3.88 39.29
N VAL A 225 8.64 5.19 39.39
CA VAL A 225 9.41 5.74 40.53
C VAL A 225 8.49 5.94 41.75
N SER A 226 7.98 4.83 42.28
CA SER A 226 7.44 4.74 43.63
C SER A 226 8.27 3.71 44.41
N GLY A 227 9.31 4.19 45.10
CA GLY A 227 10.08 3.37 46.05
C GLY A 227 11.56 3.75 46.10
N ASP A 228 11.92 4.53 47.13
CA ASP A 228 13.20 4.51 47.83
C ASP A 228 14.49 4.30 47.02
N ASP A 229 14.90 5.29 46.23
CA ASP A 229 16.32 5.42 45.89
C ASP A 229 16.80 6.87 46.05
N ASP A 230 17.43 7.13 47.20
CA ASP A 230 17.94 8.42 47.69
C ASP A 230 19.21 8.88 46.93
N GLY A 231 19.40 8.41 45.69
CA GLY A 231 20.53 8.70 44.80
C GLY A 231 20.17 9.43 43.51
N ALA A 232 18.89 9.73 43.26
CA ALA A 232 18.39 10.34 42.02
C ALA A 232 18.52 11.88 41.96
N LEU A 233 19.35 12.49 42.80
CA LEU A 233 19.62 13.93 42.75
C LEU A 233 20.61 14.25 41.61
N HIS A 234 20.06 14.55 40.43
CA HIS A 234 20.71 15.23 39.30
C HIS A 234 21.94 14.57 38.65
N ARG A 235 21.77 13.42 37.97
CA ARG A 235 22.60 13.17 36.79
C ARG A 235 22.11 14.07 35.68
N LEU A 236 22.87 15.12 35.36
CA LEU A 236 22.61 15.92 34.16
C LEU A 236 22.57 14.96 32.96
N PRO A 237 21.53 15.00 32.10
CA PRO A 237 21.46 14.12 30.95
C PRO A 237 22.74 14.25 30.14
N SER A 238 23.33 13.11 29.78
CA SER A 238 24.45 13.06 28.85
C SER A 238 24.08 13.88 27.60
N PRO A 239 24.97 14.76 27.10
CA PRO A 239 24.66 15.57 25.93
C PRO A 239 24.40 14.64 24.75
N ARG A 240 23.23 14.81 24.12
CA ARG A 240 22.76 14.02 22.97
C ARG A 240 22.36 14.96 21.84
N THR A 241 22.43 14.44 20.62
CA THR A 241 21.94 15.14 19.41
C THR A 241 20.50 14.79 19.07
N PHE A 242 19.87 13.92 19.83
CA PHE A 242 18.49 13.48 19.59
C PHE A 242 17.65 13.56 20.86
N THR A 243 16.34 13.72 20.69
CA THR A 243 15.39 13.87 21.81
C THR A 243 14.09 13.15 21.48
N PRO A 244 13.69 12.13 22.25
CA PRO A 244 12.36 11.52 22.12
C PRO A 244 11.29 12.59 22.33
N LEU A 245 10.32 12.70 21.41
CA LEU A 245 9.29 13.74 21.46
C LEU A 245 7.93 13.20 21.87
N LEU A 246 7.46 12.18 21.15
CA LEU A 246 6.13 11.63 21.37
C LEU A 246 6.07 10.18 20.92
N ARG A 247 5.22 9.41 21.60
CA ARG A 247 4.81 8.07 21.19
C ARG A 247 3.35 8.12 20.77
N THR A 248 3.07 7.72 19.54
CA THR A 248 1.73 7.78 18.93
C THR A 248 1.42 6.47 18.20
N PRO A 249 0.22 5.89 18.39
CA PRO A 249 -0.16 4.69 17.67
C PRO A 249 -0.44 5.03 16.20
N ILE A 250 0.43 4.58 15.30
CA ILE A 250 0.27 4.75 13.85
C ILE A 250 -0.31 3.47 13.26
N ARG A 251 -1.24 3.63 12.33
CA ARG A 251 -1.79 2.49 11.60
C ARG A 251 -0.76 2.04 10.57
N MET A 252 -0.35 0.78 10.62
CA MET A 252 0.62 0.22 9.67
C MET A 252 0.45 -1.29 9.55
N TYR A 253 0.99 -1.85 8.46
CA TYR A 253 1.12 -3.29 8.33
C TYR A 253 2.33 -3.77 9.13
N THR A 254 2.15 -4.87 9.84
CA THR A 254 3.25 -5.65 10.43
C THR A 254 3.47 -6.87 9.58
N ILE A 255 4.72 -7.16 9.24
CA ILE A 255 5.07 -8.37 8.48
C ILE A 255 5.41 -9.48 9.46
N SER A 256 4.88 -10.67 9.19
CA SER A 256 5.36 -11.92 9.77
C SER A 256 5.77 -12.83 8.62
N THR A 257 7.04 -13.18 8.60
CA THR A 257 7.65 -14.01 7.56
C THR A 257 8.02 -15.37 8.13
N VAL A 258 7.54 -16.44 7.49
CA VAL A 258 7.83 -17.82 7.91
C VAL A 258 8.37 -18.59 6.72
N THR A 259 9.56 -19.18 6.87
CA THR A 259 10.14 -20.10 5.89
C THR A 259 9.30 -21.36 5.83
N LEU A 260 8.90 -21.75 4.62
CA LEU A 260 8.07 -22.92 4.34
C LEU A 260 8.87 -24.16 3.94
N THR A 261 10.18 -24.13 4.16
CA THR A 261 11.01 -25.35 4.13
C THR A 261 10.44 -26.35 5.12
N ASP A 262 10.36 -27.62 4.74
CA ASP A 262 9.64 -28.70 5.43
C ASP A 262 8.10 -28.69 5.25
N PHE A 263 7.45 -27.52 5.14
CA PHE A 263 6.00 -27.45 4.89
C PHE A 263 5.67 -27.88 3.46
N LEU A 264 6.23 -27.18 2.47
CA LEU A 264 5.96 -27.49 1.06
C LEU A 264 6.69 -28.76 0.58
N ASP A 265 7.65 -29.25 1.35
CA ASP A 265 8.36 -30.50 1.08
C ASP A 265 7.58 -31.72 1.62
N ASP A 266 6.67 -31.53 2.59
CA ASP A 266 5.81 -32.59 3.10
C ASP A 266 4.70 -32.93 2.09
N PRO A 267 4.61 -34.19 1.61
CA PRO A 267 3.57 -34.60 0.67
C PRO A 267 2.16 -34.37 1.21
N LYS A 268 1.94 -34.44 2.53
CA LYS A 268 0.61 -34.19 3.14
C LYS A 268 0.15 -32.75 2.94
N CYS A 269 1.06 -31.78 3.02
CA CYS A 269 0.73 -30.39 2.78
C CYS A 269 0.32 -30.17 1.32
N LEU A 270 1.05 -30.78 0.39
CA LEU A 270 0.75 -30.72 -1.05
C LEU A 270 -0.60 -31.38 -1.38
N ASP A 271 -0.88 -32.55 -0.79
CA ASP A 271 -2.16 -33.24 -0.95
C ASP A 271 -3.32 -32.39 -0.41
N LEU A 272 -3.13 -31.73 0.73
CA LEU A 272 -4.13 -30.84 1.30
C LEU A 272 -4.39 -29.61 0.41
N ILE A 273 -3.35 -29.00 -0.17
CA ILE A 273 -3.51 -27.89 -1.12
C ILE A 273 -4.29 -28.35 -2.36
N HIS A 274 -3.97 -29.53 -2.91
CA HIS A 274 -4.68 -30.13 -4.05
C HIS A 274 -6.16 -30.34 -3.77
N GLU A 275 -6.50 -30.99 -2.64
CA GLU A 275 -7.89 -31.21 -2.24
C GLU A 275 -8.64 -29.89 -2.03
N THR A 276 -7.98 -28.92 -1.38
CA THR A 276 -8.53 -27.58 -1.16
C THR A 276 -8.77 -26.84 -2.48
N PHE A 277 -7.90 -27.03 -3.47
CA PHE A 277 -8.00 -26.34 -4.75
C PHE A 277 -9.27 -26.71 -5.50
N TYR A 278 -9.64 -27.99 -5.55
CA TYR A 278 -10.87 -28.39 -6.23
C TYR A 278 -12.11 -27.75 -5.59
N VAL A 279 -12.14 -27.70 -4.25
CA VAL A 279 -13.26 -27.14 -3.51
C VAL A 279 -13.35 -25.61 -3.67
N THR A 280 -12.23 -24.91 -3.52
CA THR A 280 -12.15 -23.46 -3.72
C THR A 280 -12.44 -23.05 -5.16
N LEU A 281 -12.04 -23.85 -6.15
CA LEU A 281 -12.37 -23.67 -7.56
C LEU A 281 -13.86 -23.78 -7.82
N VAL A 282 -14.51 -24.83 -7.29
CA VAL A 282 -15.97 -24.99 -7.37
C VAL A 282 -16.69 -23.82 -6.69
N SER A 283 -16.17 -23.36 -5.54
CA SER A 283 -16.72 -22.21 -4.81
C SER A 283 -16.64 -20.91 -5.62
N GLU A 284 -15.47 -20.56 -6.17
CA GLU A 284 -15.26 -19.35 -6.96
C GLU A 284 -16.02 -19.39 -8.30
N LEU A 285 -16.03 -20.54 -8.98
CA LEU A 285 -16.85 -20.72 -10.19
C LEU A 285 -18.33 -20.54 -9.89
N ASN A 286 -18.85 -21.14 -8.82
CA ASN A 286 -20.25 -20.96 -8.41
C ASN A 286 -20.56 -19.51 -8.03
N ARG A 287 -19.61 -18.80 -7.41
CA ARG A 287 -19.74 -17.38 -7.04
C ARG A 287 -19.90 -16.48 -8.27
N VAL A 288 -19.17 -16.75 -9.36
CA VAL A 288 -19.21 -15.93 -10.58
C VAL A 288 -20.35 -16.33 -11.51
N THR A 289 -20.64 -17.63 -11.63
CA THR A 289 -21.65 -18.16 -12.56
C THR A 289 -23.06 -18.22 -11.99
N HIS A 290 -23.21 -18.17 -10.65
CA HIS A 290 -24.47 -18.47 -9.96
C HIS A 290 -25.12 -19.80 -10.38
N GLY A 291 -24.29 -20.76 -10.80
CA GLY A 291 -24.68 -22.08 -11.29
C GLY A 291 -25.04 -22.16 -12.78
N SER A 292 -24.91 -21.07 -13.55
CA SER A 292 -25.07 -21.07 -15.02
C SER A 292 -23.77 -20.69 -15.71
N VAL A 293 -23.13 -21.65 -16.36
CA VAL A 293 -21.84 -21.45 -17.05
C VAL A 293 -22.05 -20.64 -18.33
N PRO A 294 -21.27 -19.56 -18.56
CA PRO A 294 -21.28 -18.83 -19.83
C PRO A 294 -20.87 -19.74 -21.00
N GLU A 295 -21.55 -19.62 -22.15
CA GLU A 295 -21.26 -20.41 -23.35
C GLU A 295 -19.79 -20.31 -23.80
N ILE A 296 -19.16 -19.14 -23.60
CA ILE A 296 -17.75 -18.88 -23.93
C ILE A 296 -16.79 -19.80 -23.13
N TRP A 297 -17.20 -20.28 -21.96
CA TRP A 297 -16.39 -21.16 -21.13
C TRP A 297 -16.64 -22.64 -21.44
N LEU A 298 -17.66 -22.98 -22.24
CA LEU A 298 -17.98 -24.35 -22.61
C LEU A 298 -17.13 -24.88 -23.78
N SER A 299 -16.36 -24.03 -24.44
CA SER A 299 -15.47 -24.39 -25.55
C SER A 299 -14.09 -24.85 -25.08
N PHE A 300 -13.99 -25.52 -23.92
CA PHE A 300 -12.70 -25.93 -23.36
C PHE A 300 -12.07 -27.09 -24.17
N PRO A 301 -10.76 -27.06 -24.44
CA PRO A 301 -10.09 -28.00 -25.33
C PRO A 301 -9.63 -29.30 -24.63
N VAL A 302 -10.32 -29.76 -23.57
CA VAL A 302 -9.95 -30.97 -22.83
C VAL A 302 -10.82 -32.16 -23.25
N SER A 303 -10.21 -33.28 -23.63
CA SER A 303 -10.96 -34.50 -23.95
C SER A 303 -11.67 -35.06 -22.70
N ILE A 304 -12.94 -35.45 -22.84
CA ILE A 304 -13.74 -36.00 -21.73
C ILE A 304 -13.09 -37.28 -21.17
N SER A 305 -12.54 -38.14 -22.03
CA SER A 305 -11.80 -39.34 -21.62
C SER A 305 -10.56 -39.04 -20.78
N GLY A 306 -9.95 -37.87 -20.97
CA GLY A 306 -8.81 -37.41 -20.17
C GLY A 306 -9.22 -36.90 -18.79
N LEU A 307 -10.51 -36.65 -18.54
CA LEU A 307 -11.01 -36.13 -17.25
C LEU A 307 -11.53 -37.24 -16.32
N ASP A 308 -11.52 -38.50 -16.75
CA ASP A 308 -12.11 -39.63 -16.00
C ASP A 308 -11.57 -39.80 -14.58
N PHE A 309 -10.31 -39.45 -14.33
CA PHE A 309 -9.71 -39.51 -13.00
C PHE A 309 -10.05 -38.27 -12.17
N VAL A 310 -9.95 -37.07 -12.77
CA VAL A 310 -10.28 -35.80 -12.11
C VAL A 310 -11.76 -35.72 -11.73
N LEU A 311 -12.65 -36.25 -12.56
CA LEU A 311 -14.09 -36.27 -12.27
C LEU A 311 -14.44 -37.19 -11.10
N LYS A 312 -13.61 -38.20 -10.78
CA LYS A 312 -13.80 -39.06 -9.59
C LYS A 312 -13.47 -38.32 -8.30
N GLU A 313 -12.54 -37.36 -8.35
CA GLU A 313 -12.13 -36.52 -7.23
C GLU A 313 -13.04 -35.29 -7.03
N PHE A 314 -14.08 -35.12 -7.85
CA PHE A 314 -14.95 -33.96 -7.75
C PHE A 314 -15.62 -33.86 -6.36
N PRO A 315 -15.63 -32.68 -5.71
CA PRO A 315 -16.15 -32.49 -4.35
C PRO A 315 -17.68 -32.46 -4.32
N THR A 316 -18.30 -33.63 -4.54
CA THR A 316 -19.75 -33.82 -4.66
C THR A 316 -20.52 -33.36 -3.42
N LEU A 317 -20.04 -33.70 -2.22
CA LEU A 317 -20.67 -33.30 -0.95
C LEU A 317 -20.78 -31.78 -0.81
N TYR A 318 -19.70 -31.06 -1.13
CA TYR A 318 -19.67 -29.60 -1.07
C TYR A 318 -20.52 -28.96 -2.19
N TRP A 319 -20.53 -29.55 -3.38
CA TRP A 319 -21.38 -29.08 -4.47
C TRP A 319 -22.88 -29.20 -4.15
N ASP A 320 -23.30 -30.34 -3.61
CA ASP A 320 -24.70 -30.56 -3.20
C ASP A 320 -25.13 -29.56 -2.12
N TYR A 321 -24.23 -29.26 -1.19
CA TYR A 321 -24.41 -28.20 -0.21
C TYR A 321 -24.64 -26.82 -0.87
N LEU A 322 -23.76 -26.41 -1.79
CA LEU A 322 -23.89 -25.14 -2.52
C LEU A 322 -25.20 -25.06 -3.31
N GLN A 323 -25.60 -26.14 -3.98
CA GLN A 323 -26.87 -26.20 -4.70
C GLN A 323 -28.07 -26.12 -3.76
N GLY A 324 -28.00 -26.74 -2.58
CA GLY A 324 -28.99 -26.59 -1.51
C GLY A 324 -29.13 -25.14 -1.06
N LYS A 325 -28.01 -24.43 -0.88
CA LYS A 325 -27.99 -23.01 -0.50
C LYS A 325 -28.55 -22.10 -1.60
N ASN A 326 -28.14 -22.31 -2.86
CA ASN A 326 -28.66 -21.56 -4.00
C ASN A 326 -30.18 -21.74 -4.15
N LYS A 327 -30.71 -22.94 -3.91
CA LYS A 327 -32.17 -23.19 -3.90
C LYS A 327 -32.87 -22.45 -2.75
N LYS A 328 -32.31 -22.45 -1.54
CA LYS A 328 -32.84 -21.69 -0.39
C LYS A 328 -32.82 -20.17 -0.65
N GLN A 329 -31.78 -19.64 -1.27
CA GLN A 329 -31.71 -18.22 -1.66
C GLN A 329 -32.68 -17.85 -2.79
N ARG A 330 -32.96 -18.76 -3.72
CA ARG A 330 -34.01 -18.58 -4.75
C ARG A 330 -35.43 -18.68 -4.15
N HIS A 331 -35.58 -19.39 -3.04
CA HIS A 331 -36.80 -19.44 -2.21
C HIS A 331 -36.80 -18.34 -1.14
N VAL A 332 -36.67 -17.07 -1.54
CA VAL A 332 -37.25 -15.99 -0.72
C VAL A 332 -38.77 -16.18 -0.79
N PRO A 333 -39.49 -16.29 0.35
CA PRO A 333 -40.93 -16.51 0.31
C PRO A 333 -41.60 -15.35 -0.42
N ASN A 334 -42.56 -15.70 -1.27
CA ASN A 334 -43.39 -14.73 -1.97
C ASN A 334 -44.00 -13.79 -0.90
N PRO A 335 -44.00 -12.46 -1.04
CA PRO A 335 -44.62 -11.55 -0.06
C PRO A 335 -46.12 -11.82 0.18
N ARG A 336 -46.74 -12.71 -0.61
CA ARG A 336 -48.09 -13.24 -0.41
C ARG A 336 -48.20 -14.37 0.61
N ASP A 337 -47.12 -15.09 0.91
CA ASP A 337 -47.11 -16.20 1.87
C ASP A 337 -46.91 -15.72 3.32
N ILE A 338 -46.37 -14.51 3.49
CA ILE A 338 -46.30 -13.80 4.79
C ILE A 338 -47.71 -13.39 5.28
N LEU A 339 -48.70 -13.32 4.38
CA LEU A 339 -50.08 -12.94 4.69
C LEU A 339 -50.98 -14.12 5.09
N LYS A 340 -50.46 -15.35 5.20
CA LYS A 340 -51.25 -16.55 5.49
C LYS A 340 -50.99 -17.22 6.84
N ALA A 341 -50.11 -16.66 7.68
CA ALA A 341 -49.92 -17.14 9.03
C ALA A 341 -50.50 -16.13 10.04
N ASP A 342 -51.36 -16.68 10.91
CA ASP A 342 -52.03 -16.10 12.08
C ASP A 342 -53.22 -15.15 11.82
N GLU A 343 -54.40 -15.77 11.66
CA GLU A 343 -55.69 -15.16 11.99
C GLU A 343 -55.76 -14.86 13.50
N ILE A 344 -55.47 -13.61 13.87
CA ILE A 344 -55.92 -13.04 15.14
C ILE A 344 -57.29 -12.39 14.88
N PRO A 345 -58.37 -12.76 15.59
CA PRO A 345 -59.70 -12.23 15.33
C PRO A 345 -59.81 -10.78 15.82
N VAL A 346 -60.07 -9.85 14.92
CA VAL A 346 -60.34 -8.43 15.20
C VAL A 346 -61.71 -8.06 14.60
N PRO A 347 -62.56 -7.28 15.32
CA PRO A 347 -64.01 -7.26 15.11
C PRO A 347 -64.46 -6.48 13.87
N ALA A 348 -65.69 -6.79 13.45
CA ALA A 348 -66.36 -6.26 12.26
C ALA A 348 -66.62 -4.73 12.28
N PRO A 349 -66.82 -4.10 11.11
CA PRO A 349 -66.44 -2.71 10.84
C PRO A 349 -67.55 -1.69 11.09
N SER A 350 -67.19 -0.48 11.55
CA SER A 350 -68.00 0.72 11.31
C SER A 350 -67.43 1.47 10.08
N ARG A 351 -68.32 1.70 9.11
CA ARG A 351 -68.03 2.40 7.85
C ARG A 351 -67.99 3.92 8.09
N GLU A 352 -66.90 4.57 7.68
CA GLU A 352 -66.94 5.96 7.21
C GLU A 352 -66.02 6.17 5.98
N PRO A 353 -66.38 7.09 5.06
CA PRO A 353 -65.85 7.11 3.69
C PRO A 353 -64.48 7.77 3.56
N ARG A 354 -63.65 7.19 2.69
CA ARG A 354 -62.32 7.68 2.29
C ARG A 354 -62.37 9.15 1.83
N ARG A 355 -61.62 10.04 2.47
CA ARG A 355 -61.24 11.35 1.92
C ARG A 355 -59.90 11.22 1.17
N SER A 356 -59.90 11.72 -0.05
CA SER A 356 -58.84 11.65 -1.07
C SER A 356 -57.48 12.18 -0.62
N SER A 357 -56.43 11.45 -0.98
CA SER A 357 -54.98 11.70 -0.79
C SER A 357 -54.43 13.01 -1.36
N LEU A 358 -55.26 13.83 -2.02
CA LEU A 358 -54.87 15.12 -2.61
C LEU A 358 -54.71 16.24 -1.59
N LYS A 359 -55.38 16.19 -0.43
CA LYS A 359 -55.22 17.22 0.63
C LYS A 359 -53.91 17.09 1.39
N LEU A 360 -53.38 15.88 1.53
CA LEU A 360 -52.11 15.61 2.23
C LEU A 360 -50.91 16.07 1.40
N ALA A 361 -50.98 15.94 0.08
CA ALA A 361 -49.94 16.46 -0.82
C ALA A 361 -49.92 17.99 -0.87
N ALA A 362 -51.09 18.65 -0.83
CA ALA A 362 -51.20 20.11 -0.80
C ALA A 362 -50.65 20.71 0.50
N ASP A 363 -50.87 20.05 1.64
CA ASP A 363 -50.39 20.53 2.96
C ASP A 363 -48.85 20.40 3.09
N ALA A 364 -48.25 19.40 2.44
CA ALA A 364 -46.80 19.22 2.39
C ALA A 364 -46.08 20.29 1.54
N ILE A 365 -46.69 20.69 0.41
CA ILE A 365 -46.16 21.74 -0.47
C ILE A 365 -46.30 23.12 0.20
N LEU A 366 -47.39 23.36 0.92
CA LEU A 366 -47.59 24.63 1.65
C LEU A 366 -46.55 24.85 2.76
N ARG A 367 -46.12 23.77 3.44
CA ARG A 367 -45.07 23.81 4.47
C ARG A 367 -43.67 24.07 3.91
N LEU A 368 -43.41 23.69 2.66
CA LEU A 368 -42.14 23.96 1.97
C LEU A 368 -42.03 25.45 1.57
N VAL A 369 -43.16 26.09 1.25
CA VAL A 369 -43.24 27.50 0.84
C VAL A 369 -43.11 28.46 2.03
N THR A 370 -43.43 28.03 3.25
CA THR A 370 -43.35 28.90 4.45
C THR A 370 -41.94 29.05 5.06
N HIS A 371 -40.96 28.25 4.65
CA HIS A 371 -39.61 28.26 5.25
C HIS A 371 -38.52 28.97 4.43
N LEU A 372 -38.84 29.51 3.25
CA LEU A 372 -37.88 30.27 2.45
C LEU A 372 -38.18 31.77 2.55
N LYS A 373 -37.67 32.42 3.60
CA LYS A 373 -37.55 33.89 3.64
C LYS A 373 -36.26 34.33 2.92
N PRO A 374 -36.33 35.23 1.93
CA PRO A 374 -35.14 35.74 1.26
C PRO A 374 -34.54 36.94 2.02
N VAL A 375 -33.23 36.92 2.25
CA VAL A 375 -32.44 38.12 2.56
C VAL A 375 -32.11 38.81 1.25
N ARG A 376 -32.54 40.07 1.11
CA ARG A 376 -32.31 40.95 -0.05
C ARG A 376 -30.93 41.60 0.08
N ALA A 377 -30.09 41.49 -0.94
CA ALA A 377 -29.08 42.50 -1.24
C ALA A 377 -28.86 42.63 -2.76
N SER A 378 -29.24 43.82 -3.24
CA SER A 378 -28.97 44.56 -4.48
C SER A 378 -28.44 43.84 -5.73
N ILE A 379 -29.27 43.92 -6.77
CA ILE A 379 -28.93 43.84 -8.19
C ILE A 379 -28.14 45.09 -8.60
N SER A 380 -27.01 44.92 -9.27
CA SER A 380 -26.43 45.95 -10.14
C SER A 380 -26.30 45.41 -11.57
N ALA A 381 -26.71 46.28 -12.49
CA ALA A 381 -26.75 46.26 -13.94
C ALA A 381 -26.08 45.08 -14.70
N ALA A 382 -26.89 44.43 -15.53
CA ALA A 382 -26.43 43.64 -16.66
C ALA A 382 -25.88 44.54 -17.79
N PRO A 383 -24.76 44.17 -18.44
CA PRO A 383 -24.51 44.54 -19.82
C PRO A 383 -25.02 43.46 -20.78
N LYS A 384 -25.32 43.95 -21.97
CA LYS A 384 -26.04 43.31 -23.07
C LYS A 384 -25.32 42.09 -23.67
N ALA A 385 -26.16 41.23 -24.23
CA ALA A 385 -25.88 40.14 -25.16
C ALA A 385 -24.64 40.35 -26.05
N GLN A 386 -23.72 39.39 -26.00
CA GLN A 386 -22.80 39.10 -27.08
C GLN A 386 -23.06 37.66 -27.55
N THR A 387 -23.51 37.60 -28.81
CA THR A 387 -23.29 36.56 -29.82
C THR A 387 -22.97 35.14 -29.34
N LEU A 388 -23.94 34.25 -29.57
CA LEU A 388 -23.76 32.80 -29.66
C LEU A 388 -22.50 32.47 -30.50
N VAL A 389 -21.50 31.89 -29.87
CA VAL A 389 -20.49 31.09 -30.56
C VAL A 389 -21.14 29.75 -30.87
N LYS A 390 -21.28 29.43 -32.16
CA LYS A 390 -21.65 28.08 -32.63
C LYS A 390 -20.61 27.09 -32.11
N ALA A 391 -21.05 26.11 -31.34
CA ALA A 391 -20.26 24.92 -31.05
C ALA A 391 -19.90 24.19 -32.37
N PRO A 392 -18.72 23.56 -32.47
CA PRO A 392 -18.32 22.88 -33.69
C PRO A 392 -19.20 21.65 -33.93
N ASP A 393 -19.65 21.48 -35.17
CA ASP A 393 -20.40 20.33 -35.65
C ASP A 393 -19.63 19.03 -35.32
N GLN A 394 -20.13 18.26 -34.37
CA GLN A 394 -19.73 16.87 -34.21
C GLN A 394 -20.20 16.11 -35.45
N ARG A 395 -19.30 15.89 -36.41
CA ARG A 395 -19.52 14.92 -37.50
C ARG A 395 -19.79 13.56 -36.86
N THR A 396 -21.01 13.08 -37.00
CA THR A 396 -21.36 11.68 -36.70
C THR A 396 -20.50 10.77 -37.57
N ALA A 397 -19.60 10.01 -36.96
CA ALA A 397 -18.74 9.03 -37.63
C ALA A 397 -19.58 8.11 -38.53
N SER A 398 -19.07 7.85 -39.73
CA SER A 398 -19.74 7.04 -40.75
C SER A 398 -19.94 5.61 -40.25
N GLN A 399 -20.93 4.90 -40.78
CA GLN A 399 -21.23 3.52 -40.36
C GLN A 399 -20.03 2.57 -40.56
N LYS A 400 -19.17 2.86 -41.54
CA LYS A 400 -17.91 2.16 -41.81
C LYS A 400 -16.88 2.40 -40.69
N GLU A 401 -16.64 3.65 -40.31
CA GLU A 401 -15.70 3.98 -39.20
C GLU A 401 -16.12 3.33 -37.88
N ARG A 402 -17.42 3.25 -37.59
CA ARG A 402 -17.90 2.59 -36.37
C ARG A 402 -17.62 1.09 -36.36
N LEU A 403 -17.70 0.43 -37.52
CA LEU A 403 -17.40 -1.00 -37.65
C LEU A 403 -15.89 -1.24 -37.57
N GLU A 404 -15.08 -0.40 -38.22
CA GLU A 404 -13.62 -0.47 -38.12
C GLU A 404 -13.12 -0.29 -36.68
N ILE A 405 -13.69 0.66 -35.93
CA ILE A 405 -13.39 0.87 -34.51
C ILE A 405 -13.87 -0.30 -33.65
N ALA A 406 -15.07 -0.83 -33.91
CA ALA A 406 -15.64 -1.94 -33.13
C ALA A 406 -14.87 -3.25 -33.31
N TYR A 407 -14.28 -3.48 -34.48
CA TYR A 407 -13.51 -4.67 -34.79
C TYR A 407 -11.99 -4.44 -34.72
N GLY A 408 -11.53 -3.25 -34.32
CA GLY A 408 -10.12 -2.92 -34.12
C GLY A 408 -9.25 -3.09 -35.38
N LEU A 409 -9.82 -2.82 -36.55
CA LEU A 409 -9.17 -3.08 -37.84
C LEU A 409 -8.13 -2.02 -38.18
N ASN A 410 -6.94 -2.45 -38.62
CA ASN A 410 -5.91 -1.54 -39.10
C ASN A 410 -6.19 -1.08 -40.55
N ALA A 411 -5.60 0.04 -40.98
CA ALA A 411 -5.92 0.67 -42.28
C ALA A 411 -5.74 -0.25 -43.50
N THR A 412 -4.85 -1.23 -43.43
CA THR A 412 -4.62 -2.24 -44.47
C THR A 412 -5.66 -3.37 -44.47
N GLU A 413 -6.19 -3.71 -43.30
CA GLU A 413 -7.23 -4.74 -43.13
C GLU A 413 -8.61 -4.17 -43.45
N ALA A 414 -8.85 -2.89 -43.15
CA ALA A 414 -10.07 -2.18 -43.49
C ALA A 414 -10.33 -2.08 -45.01
N ALA A 415 -9.30 -2.24 -45.85
CA ALA A 415 -9.45 -2.22 -47.30
C ALA A 415 -9.96 -3.54 -47.90
N SER A 416 -9.82 -4.66 -47.19
CA SER A 416 -10.22 -5.99 -47.66
C SER A 416 -11.57 -6.47 -47.11
N VAL A 417 -12.21 -5.70 -46.23
CA VAL A 417 -13.50 -6.04 -45.62
C VAL A 417 -14.66 -5.56 -46.51
N ASP A 418 -15.56 -6.49 -46.85
CA ASP A 418 -16.83 -6.16 -47.51
C ASP A 418 -17.87 -5.69 -46.49
N TYR A 419 -17.94 -4.38 -46.29
CA TYR A 419 -18.86 -3.77 -45.33
C TYR A 419 -20.34 -3.95 -45.70
N GLU A 420 -20.65 -4.26 -46.96
CA GLU A 420 -22.04 -4.38 -47.42
C GLU A 420 -22.68 -5.72 -47.02
N SER A 421 -21.89 -6.80 -46.96
CA SER A 421 -22.33 -8.10 -46.41
C SER A 421 -22.41 -8.09 -44.89
N LEU A 422 -21.48 -7.43 -44.20
CA LEU A 422 -21.51 -7.21 -42.75
C LEU A 422 -22.71 -6.36 -42.30
N ALA A 423 -23.10 -5.35 -43.07
CA ALA A 423 -24.26 -4.51 -42.75
C ALA A 423 -25.61 -5.25 -42.84
N LYS A 424 -25.68 -6.33 -43.64
CA LYS A 424 -26.87 -7.18 -43.81
C LYS A 424 -27.04 -8.21 -42.69
N GLN A 425 -25.99 -8.50 -41.91
CA GLN A 425 -26.04 -9.37 -40.75
C GLN A 425 -26.53 -8.59 -39.51
N ARG A 426 -27.83 -8.29 -39.44
CA ARG A 426 -28.46 -7.79 -38.20
C ARG A 426 -29.40 -8.83 -37.60
N PRO A 427 -29.44 -8.96 -36.26
CA PRO A 427 -30.45 -9.76 -35.58
C PRO A 427 -31.80 -9.01 -35.60
N THR A 428 -32.82 -9.59 -36.23
CA THR A 428 -34.20 -9.12 -36.07
C THR A 428 -34.73 -9.51 -34.70
N VAL A 429 -35.13 -8.52 -33.91
CA VAL A 429 -35.74 -8.71 -32.59
C VAL A 429 -37.19 -9.17 -32.78
N CYS A 430 -37.45 -10.46 -32.55
CA CYS A 430 -38.80 -10.98 -32.35
C CYS A 430 -38.93 -11.48 -30.90
N HIS A 431 -39.80 -10.81 -30.13
CA HIS A 431 -40.32 -11.29 -28.84
C HIS A 431 -39.28 -11.60 -27.75
N GLY A 432 -38.45 -10.61 -27.38
CA GLY A 432 -37.92 -10.50 -26.02
C GLY A 432 -36.88 -11.53 -25.54
N ARG A 433 -36.37 -12.42 -26.40
CA ARG A 433 -35.14 -13.21 -26.15
C ARG A 433 -34.16 -13.00 -27.30
N ARG A 434 -32.87 -12.84 -26.97
CA ARG A 434 -31.79 -12.74 -27.98
C ARG A 434 -31.32 -14.16 -28.31
N SER A 435 -31.51 -14.62 -29.54
CA SER A 435 -30.89 -15.81 -30.10
C SER A 435 -30.35 -15.49 -31.49
N PHE A 436 -29.11 -15.89 -31.77
CA PHE A 436 -28.49 -15.83 -33.09
C PHE A 436 -28.87 -17.09 -33.88
N GLN A 437 -29.32 -16.94 -35.12
CA GLN A 437 -29.41 -18.04 -36.09
C GLN A 437 -28.45 -17.72 -37.24
N TRP A 438 -27.61 -18.69 -37.59
CA TRP A 438 -26.81 -18.66 -38.81
C TRP A 438 -27.69 -19.08 -39.98
N GLY A 439 -27.70 -18.28 -41.05
CA GLY A 439 -28.34 -18.63 -42.31
C GLY A 439 -27.54 -19.71 -43.04
N ASP A 440 -28.27 -20.63 -43.65
CA ASP A 440 -27.77 -21.79 -44.38
C ASP A 440 -26.81 -21.39 -45.52
N ILE A 441 -25.66 -22.05 -45.59
CA ILE A 441 -24.89 -22.22 -46.83
C ILE A 441 -24.92 -23.71 -47.17
N GLU A 442 -25.58 -24.01 -48.28
CA GLU A 442 -25.65 -25.32 -48.90
C GLU A 442 -24.26 -25.84 -49.28
N SER A 443 -23.90 -27.03 -48.77
CA SER A 443 -23.39 -28.15 -49.59
C SER A 443 -22.86 -29.24 -48.67
N HIS A 444 -23.63 -30.32 -48.47
CA HIS A 444 -23.15 -31.71 -48.59
C HIS A 444 -24.33 -32.66 -48.38
N GLN A 445 -24.43 -33.62 -49.31
CA GLN A 445 -25.56 -34.53 -49.51
C GLN A 445 -25.80 -35.44 -48.30
N ALA A 446 -27.07 -35.64 -47.97
CA ALA A 446 -27.51 -36.55 -46.93
C ALA A 446 -27.42 -38.02 -47.41
N GLU A 447 -26.61 -38.83 -46.73
CA GLU A 447 -26.76 -40.29 -46.76
C GLU A 447 -27.79 -40.73 -45.71
N SER A 448 -28.69 -41.60 -46.14
CA SER A 448 -29.82 -42.14 -45.38
C SER A 448 -29.39 -43.01 -44.21
N THR A 449 -29.96 -42.76 -43.03
CA THR A 449 -29.88 -43.65 -41.87
C THR A 449 -30.76 -44.90 -42.07
N PRO A 450 -30.29 -46.12 -41.76
CA PRO A 450 -31.17 -47.27 -41.69
C PRO A 450 -31.94 -47.28 -40.35
N PHE A 451 -33.24 -47.52 -40.47
CA PHE A 451 -34.16 -47.82 -39.36
C PHE A 451 -33.68 -49.03 -38.54
N VAL A 452 -33.70 -48.91 -37.21
CA VAL A 452 -33.62 -50.06 -36.28
C VAL A 452 -34.78 -49.99 -35.30
N ASN A 453 -35.51 -51.11 -35.21
CA ASN A 453 -36.76 -51.30 -34.48
C ASN A 453 -36.65 -51.11 -32.95
N PRO A 454 -37.73 -50.67 -32.28
CA PRO A 454 -37.78 -50.58 -30.83
C PRO A 454 -38.05 -51.97 -30.22
N GLY A 455 -37.13 -52.44 -29.39
CA GLY A 455 -37.41 -53.55 -28.48
C GLY A 455 -36.32 -54.60 -28.39
N VAL A 456 -35.27 -54.34 -27.62
CA VAL A 456 -34.56 -55.36 -26.83
C VAL A 456 -34.10 -54.70 -25.53
N ALA A 457 -34.72 -55.10 -24.42
CA ALA A 457 -34.26 -54.75 -23.09
C ALA A 457 -32.94 -55.49 -22.80
N VAL A 458 -31.82 -54.76 -22.81
CA VAL A 458 -30.56 -55.23 -22.25
C VAL A 458 -30.30 -54.44 -20.98
N ARG A 459 -30.21 -55.14 -19.84
CA ARG A 459 -29.77 -54.58 -18.55
C ARG A 459 -28.44 -53.85 -18.73
N ALA A 460 -28.49 -52.52 -18.83
CA ALA A 460 -27.31 -51.68 -18.78
C ALA A 460 -27.06 -51.28 -17.33
N SER A 461 -25.87 -51.68 -16.88
CA SER A 461 -25.21 -51.47 -15.60
C SER A 461 -25.52 -50.15 -14.87
N PHE A 462 -25.66 -50.29 -13.55
CA PHE A 462 -25.74 -49.27 -12.49
C PHE A 462 -24.70 -48.12 -12.59
N LEU A 463 -23.71 -48.23 -13.48
CA LEU A 463 -22.68 -47.22 -13.75
C LEU A 463 -23.12 -46.15 -14.77
N LYS A 464 -24.09 -46.44 -15.64
CA LYS A 464 -24.56 -45.50 -16.68
C LYS A 464 -25.47 -44.39 -16.12
N ASP A 465 -26.15 -44.65 -15.00
CA ASP A 465 -27.03 -43.67 -14.34
C ASP A 465 -26.28 -42.54 -13.61
N ARG A 466 -24.98 -42.73 -13.32
CA ARG A 466 -24.13 -41.68 -12.71
C ARG A 466 -23.61 -40.68 -13.74
N TRP A 467 -23.40 -41.12 -14.98
CA TRP A 467 -22.84 -40.34 -16.08
C TRP A 467 -23.85 -39.38 -16.74
N ASN A 468 -25.13 -39.72 -16.73
CA ASN A 468 -26.20 -38.87 -17.29
C ASN A 468 -26.53 -37.62 -16.43
N LYS A 469 -25.75 -37.33 -15.37
CA LYS A 469 -25.95 -36.20 -14.44
C LYS A 469 -24.76 -35.24 -14.38
N VAL A 470 -23.70 -35.44 -15.17
CA VAL A 470 -22.54 -34.52 -15.19
C VAL A 470 -23.00 -33.23 -15.86
N THR A 471 -23.20 -32.17 -15.07
CA THR A 471 -23.58 -30.86 -15.63
C THR A 471 -22.36 -30.23 -16.31
N GLU A 472 -22.60 -29.33 -17.26
CA GLU A 472 -21.57 -28.51 -17.91
C GLU A 472 -20.61 -27.86 -16.91
N PHE A 473 -21.11 -27.51 -15.72
CA PHE A 473 -20.31 -26.99 -14.61
C PHE A 473 -19.25 -27.97 -14.11
N HIS A 474 -19.59 -29.26 -13.95
CA HIS A 474 -18.65 -30.27 -13.47
C HIS A 474 -17.50 -30.46 -14.47
N LEU A 475 -17.83 -30.48 -15.76
CA LEU A 475 -16.83 -30.58 -16.82
C LEU A 475 -15.90 -29.38 -16.82
N LEU A 476 -16.45 -28.15 -16.76
CA LEU A 476 -15.64 -26.94 -16.69
C LEU A 476 -14.71 -26.94 -15.47
N ALA A 477 -15.25 -27.25 -14.28
CA ALA A 477 -14.46 -27.29 -13.05
C ALA A 477 -13.36 -28.35 -13.13
N ALA A 478 -13.66 -29.55 -13.62
CA ALA A 478 -12.69 -30.61 -13.83
C ALA A 478 -11.63 -30.24 -14.87
N SER A 479 -11.99 -29.56 -15.95
CA SER A 479 -11.06 -29.05 -16.96
C SER A 479 -10.10 -28.02 -16.38
N CYS A 480 -10.62 -27.00 -15.67
CA CYS A 480 -9.78 -26.00 -15.01
C CYS A 480 -8.85 -26.63 -13.96
N PHE A 481 -9.36 -27.60 -13.20
CA PHE A 481 -8.56 -28.34 -12.24
C PHE A 481 -7.44 -29.13 -12.92
N ALA A 482 -7.78 -29.84 -14.00
CA ALA A 482 -6.82 -30.62 -14.77
C ALA A 482 -5.71 -29.73 -15.37
N ILE A 483 -6.06 -28.57 -15.93
CA ILE A 483 -5.09 -27.63 -16.51
C ILE A 483 -4.01 -27.22 -15.48
N VAL A 484 -4.39 -27.07 -14.22
CA VAL A 484 -3.47 -26.64 -13.16
C VAL A 484 -2.72 -27.84 -12.56
N GLU A 485 -3.42 -28.89 -12.14
CA GLU A 485 -2.85 -29.96 -11.28
C GLU A 485 -2.38 -31.21 -12.03
N THR A 486 -2.79 -31.40 -13.30
CA THR A 486 -2.63 -32.71 -13.96
C THR A 486 -2.05 -32.62 -15.37
N LEU A 487 -2.43 -31.62 -16.15
CA LEU A 487 -1.95 -31.38 -17.51
C LEU A 487 -0.63 -30.61 -17.49
N GLY A 488 0.25 -30.89 -18.45
CA GLY A 488 1.53 -30.20 -18.58
C GLY A 488 2.67 -30.75 -17.71
N PHE A 489 2.42 -31.72 -16.84
CA PHE A 489 3.48 -32.47 -16.15
C PHE A 489 4.07 -33.58 -17.03
N GLY A 490 5.39 -33.68 -17.06
CA GLY A 490 6.06 -34.84 -17.67
C GLY A 490 5.78 -36.15 -16.91
N VAL A 491 6.00 -37.31 -17.55
CA VAL A 491 5.80 -38.67 -16.97
C VAL A 491 6.53 -38.88 -15.63
N HIS A 492 7.55 -38.06 -15.34
CA HIS A 492 8.37 -38.13 -14.13
C HIS A 492 8.31 -36.87 -13.24
N GLU A 493 7.56 -35.84 -13.64
CA GLU A 493 7.39 -34.66 -12.80
C GLU A 493 6.24 -34.88 -11.82
N LYS A 494 6.50 -34.60 -10.55
CA LYS A 494 5.50 -34.63 -9.50
C LYS A 494 5.19 -33.20 -9.05
N ARG A 495 3.97 -33.02 -8.53
CA ARG A 495 3.59 -31.86 -7.75
C ARG A 495 4.61 -31.67 -6.63
N GLY A 496 5.11 -30.46 -6.49
CA GLY A 496 6.17 -30.12 -5.55
C GLY A 496 6.20 -28.62 -5.27
N PRO A 497 7.09 -28.17 -4.38
CA PRO A 497 7.15 -26.77 -3.94
C PRO A 497 7.19 -25.75 -5.09
N ASN A 498 7.94 -26.05 -6.15
CA ASN A 498 8.03 -25.17 -7.33
C ASN A 498 6.69 -25.01 -8.03
N HIS A 499 5.95 -26.12 -8.21
CA HIS A 499 4.62 -26.08 -8.82
C HIS A 499 3.66 -25.22 -8.01
N THR A 500 3.64 -25.40 -6.69
CA THR A 500 2.80 -24.60 -5.79
C THR A 500 3.11 -23.11 -5.91
N PHE A 501 4.40 -22.77 -5.95
CA PHE A 501 4.85 -21.39 -6.08
C PHE A 501 4.49 -20.78 -7.44
N ASP A 502 4.79 -21.47 -8.54
CA ASP A 502 4.56 -20.95 -9.89
C ASP A 502 3.06 -20.74 -10.15
N CYS A 503 2.22 -21.72 -9.79
CA CYS A 503 0.76 -21.59 -9.89
C CYS A 503 0.20 -20.49 -8.99
N PHE A 504 0.78 -20.25 -7.81
CA PHE A 504 0.41 -19.11 -6.96
C PHE A 504 0.71 -17.76 -7.63
N GLN A 505 1.83 -17.65 -8.33
CA GLN A 505 2.16 -16.45 -9.14
C GLN A 505 1.21 -16.29 -10.34
N GLY A 506 0.55 -17.38 -10.77
CA GLY A 506 -0.32 -17.46 -11.96
C GLY A 506 0.33 -18.18 -13.14
N ASN A 507 1.53 -18.72 -12.96
CA ASN A 507 2.26 -19.43 -14.00
C ASN A 507 1.88 -20.92 -13.96
N PHE A 508 0.83 -21.30 -14.69
CA PHE A 508 0.41 -22.70 -14.78
C PHE A 508 1.30 -23.51 -15.73
N PRO A 509 1.33 -24.86 -15.60
CA PRO A 509 2.09 -25.73 -16.49
C PRO A 509 1.77 -25.47 -17.97
N ARG A 510 2.80 -25.55 -18.82
CA ARG A 510 2.64 -25.31 -20.27
C ARG A 510 1.85 -26.45 -20.90
N SER A 511 0.70 -26.11 -21.49
CA SER A 511 -0.18 -27.03 -22.21
C SER A 511 -1.02 -26.25 -23.23
N LEU A 512 -1.53 -26.92 -24.27
CA LEU A 512 -2.42 -26.29 -25.26
C LEU A 512 -3.71 -25.79 -24.59
N GLU A 513 -4.13 -26.47 -23.54
CA GLU A 513 -5.31 -26.17 -22.74
C GLU A 513 -5.10 -24.94 -21.85
N ASN A 514 -3.87 -24.71 -21.37
CA ASN A 514 -3.52 -23.49 -20.64
C ASN A 514 -3.56 -22.26 -21.55
N ASP A 515 -3.14 -22.36 -22.82
CA ASP A 515 -3.23 -21.25 -23.78
C ASP A 515 -4.69 -20.80 -23.99
N TRP A 516 -5.63 -21.74 -24.04
CA TRP A 516 -7.05 -21.44 -24.06
C TRP A 516 -7.52 -20.74 -22.78
N LEU A 517 -7.06 -21.19 -21.61
CA LEU A 517 -7.39 -20.55 -20.33
C LEU A 517 -6.89 -19.11 -20.27
N HIS A 518 -5.64 -18.86 -20.70
CA HIS A 518 -5.04 -17.53 -20.78
C HIS A 518 -5.80 -16.60 -21.74
N THR A 519 -6.37 -17.13 -22.83
CA THR A 519 -7.23 -16.36 -23.75
C THR A 519 -8.51 -15.90 -23.04
N ASN A 520 -9.03 -16.70 -22.11
CA ASN A 520 -10.23 -16.43 -21.33
C ASN A 520 -9.87 -15.71 -20.00
N THR A 521 -9.43 -14.46 -20.08
CA THR A 521 -8.91 -13.65 -18.95
C THR A 521 -9.78 -13.69 -17.69
N THR A 522 -11.11 -13.62 -17.82
CA THR A 522 -12.03 -13.67 -16.66
C THR A 522 -12.03 -15.03 -15.97
N LEU A 523 -11.93 -16.12 -16.72
CA LEU A 523 -11.88 -17.47 -16.17
C LEU A 523 -10.51 -17.73 -15.56
N TYR A 524 -9.45 -17.29 -16.23
CA TYR A 524 -8.08 -17.34 -15.71
C TYR A 524 -7.96 -16.65 -14.34
N ASP A 525 -8.49 -15.44 -14.19
CA ASP A 525 -8.50 -14.71 -12.92
C ASP A 525 -9.27 -15.46 -11.81
N VAL A 526 -10.32 -16.20 -12.17
CA VAL A 526 -11.09 -17.04 -11.25
C VAL A 526 -10.29 -18.25 -10.80
N VAL A 527 -9.62 -18.94 -11.74
CA VAL A 527 -8.78 -20.11 -11.44
C VAL A 527 -7.59 -19.72 -10.59
N VAL A 528 -6.88 -18.63 -10.94
CA VAL A 528 -5.75 -18.11 -10.15
C VAL A 528 -6.18 -17.73 -8.74
N ARG A 529 -7.35 -17.08 -8.58
CA ARG A 529 -7.87 -16.71 -7.26
C ARG A 529 -8.24 -17.93 -6.42
N ALA A 530 -8.89 -18.92 -7.03
CA ALA A 530 -9.21 -20.18 -6.37
C ALA A 530 -7.93 -20.89 -5.90
N TYR A 531 -6.92 -20.99 -6.76
CA TYR A 531 -5.64 -21.60 -6.40
C TYR A 531 -4.92 -20.88 -5.27
N ARG A 532 -4.86 -19.53 -5.31
CA ARG A 532 -4.27 -18.73 -4.22
C ARG A 532 -4.98 -18.96 -2.89
N LEU A 533 -6.32 -18.99 -2.93
CA LEU A 533 -7.13 -19.29 -1.75
C LEU A 533 -6.85 -20.70 -1.21
N ALA A 534 -6.69 -21.68 -2.10
CA ALA A 534 -6.35 -23.05 -1.75
C ALA A 534 -5.01 -23.17 -1.05
N VAL A 535 -3.97 -22.52 -1.59
CA VAL A 535 -2.64 -22.47 -0.97
C VAL A 535 -2.72 -21.91 0.45
N LYS A 536 -3.46 -20.80 0.66
CA LYS A 536 -3.56 -20.20 2.01
C LYS A 536 -4.28 -21.13 2.99
N ILE A 537 -5.44 -21.67 2.61
CA ILE A 537 -6.23 -22.56 3.47
C ILE A 537 -5.44 -23.84 3.78
N GLY A 538 -4.83 -24.45 2.76
CA GLY A 538 -4.03 -25.67 2.91
C GLY A 538 -2.83 -25.47 3.83
N LEU A 539 -2.08 -24.37 3.67
CA LEU A 539 -0.98 -24.04 4.57
C LEU A 539 -1.44 -23.83 6.02
N ASP A 540 -2.57 -23.13 6.22
CA ASP A 540 -3.08 -22.87 7.58
C ASP A 540 -3.58 -24.13 8.28
N LYS A 541 -4.27 -25.01 7.54
CA LYS A 541 -4.78 -26.28 8.07
C LYS A 541 -3.64 -27.23 8.40
N PHE A 542 -2.64 -27.32 7.52
CA PHE A 542 -1.42 -28.06 7.80
C PHE A 542 -0.68 -27.52 9.03
N ALA A 543 -0.57 -26.20 9.17
CA ALA A 543 0.03 -25.56 10.34
C ALA A 543 -0.74 -25.85 11.65
N GLN A 544 -2.05 -26.06 11.58
CA GLN A 544 -2.89 -26.44 12.72
C GLN A 544 -2.76 -27.93 13.10
N GLY A 545 -2.15 -28.75 12.24
CA GLY A 545 -2.06 -30.20 12.43
C GLY A 545 -3.35 -30.95 12.05
N ASP A 546 -4.27 -30.28 11.36
CA ASP A 546 -5.49 -30.89 10.82
C ASP A 546 -5.16 -31.67 9.54
N ASN A 547 -5.56 -32.94 9.49
CA ASN A 547 -5.43 -33.74 8.27
C ASN A 547 -6.70 -33.72 7.40
N ASP A 548 -7.85 -33.40 8.00
CA ASP A 548 -9.12 -33.32 7.29
C ASP A 548 -9.38 -31.87 6.84
N LEU A 549 -9.84 -31.70 5.60
CA LEU A 549 -10.10 -30.37 5.03
C LEU A 549 -11.21 -29.62 5.78
N TYR A 550 -12.25 -30.33 6.22
CA TYR A 550 -13.40 -29.80 6.96
C TYR A 550 -14.21 -30.92 7.62
N ASP A 551 -14.82 -30.63 8.77
CA ASP A 551 -15.80 -31.53 9.40
C ASP A 551 -17.19 -31.38 8.76
N THR A 552 -17.57 -30.15 8.42
CA THR A 552 -18.84 -29.84 7.76
C THR A 552 -18.69 -28.86 6.59
N PRO A 553 -19.49 -28.98 5.51
CA PRO A 553 -19.45 -28.05 4.38
C PRO A 553 -19.72 -26.59 4.78
N ASP A 554 -20.52 -26.37 5.83
CA ASP A 554 -20.82 -25.05 6.40
C ASP A 554 -19.57 -24.37 6.97
N GLU A 555 -18.72 -25.12 7.69
CA GLU A 555 -17.47 -24.63 8.26
C GLU A 555 -16.48 -24.21 7.17
N LEU A 556 -16.36 -25.02 6.11
CA LEU A 556 -15.49 -24.70 4.98
C LEU A 556 -15.96 -23.44 4.26
N GLU A 557 -17.26 -23.28 4.03
CA GLU A 557 -17.80 -22.08 3.40
C GLU A 557 -17.58 -20.84 4.28
N ALA A 558 -17.76 -20.95 5.60
CA ALA A 558 -17.45 -19.88 6.53
C ALA A 558 -15.98 -19.47 6.48
N THR A 559 -15.07 -20.45 6.35
CA THR A 559 -13.64 -20.25 6.21
C THR A 559 -13.30 -19.54 4.89
N ILE A 560 -13.84 -20.01 3.76
CA ILE A 560 -13.68 -19.37 2.45
C ILE A 560 -14.17 -17.91 2.48
N HIS A 561 -15.35 -17.68 3.06
CA HIS A 561 -15.92 -16.34 3.19
C HIS A 561 -15.07 -15.43 4.10
N HIS A 562 -14.48 -15.98 5.16
CA HIS A 562 -13.54 -15.24 6.02
C HIS A 562 -12.32 -14.74 5.21
N TYR A 563 -11.69 -15.61 4.42
CA TYR A 563 -10.56 -15.21 3.58
C TYR A 563 -10.96 -14.21 2.50
N GLN A 564 -12.06 -14.45 1.78
CA GLN A 564 -12.54 -13.54 0.75
C GLN A 564 -12.93 -12.15 1.29
N SER A 565 -13.38 -12.04 2.54
CA SER A 565 -13.83 -10.77 3.13
C SER A 565 -12.72 -9.98 3.82
N LYS A 566 -11.74 -10.63 4.45
CA LYS A 566 -10.68 -9.97 5.24
C LYS A 566 -9.29 -10.02 4.61
N TRP A 567 -9.03 -10.98 3.73
CA TRP A 567 -7.69 -11.21 3.19
C TRP A 567 -7.57 -10.77 1.74
N HIS A 568 -6.41 -10.28 1.35
CA HIS A 568 -5.96 -10.29 -0.04
C HIS A 568 -4.83 -11.30 -0.16
N ILE A 569 -4.92 -12.20 -1.13
CA ILE A 569 -3.98 -13.30 -1.31
C ILE A 569 -3.41 -13.15 -2.72
N GLY A 570 -2.12 -12.89 -2.84
CA GLY A 570 -1.47 -12.70 -4.13
C GLY A 570 -0.05 -12.14 -4.05
N PRO A 571 0.57 -11.88 -5.22
CA PRO A 571 1.95 -11.41 -5.28
C PRO A 571 2.08 -9.92 -4.92
N ARG A 572 3.17 -9.58 -4.21
CA ARG A 572 3.46 -8.22 -3.73
C ARG A 572 3.64 -7.17 -4.83
N HIS A 573 4.13 -7.59 -6.00
CA HIS A 573 4.47 -6.69 -7.11
C HIS A 573 3.27 -6.32 -8.00
N THR A 574 2.05 -6.76 -7.64
CA THR A 574 0.86 -6.50 -8.45
C THR A 574 0.22 -5.15 -8.12
N ALA A 575 -0.39 -4.50 -9.11
CA ALA A 575 -1.16 -3.27 -8.87
C ALA A 575 -2.32 -3.48 -7.88
N MET A 576 -2.90 -4.69 -7.86
CA MET A 576 -3.94 -5.06 -6.89
C MET A 576 -3.42 -5.07 -5.45
N TRP A 577 -2.18 -5.48 -5.23
CA TRP A 577 -1.55 -5.44 -3.91
C TRP A 577 -1.50 -3.99 -3.38
N LYS A 578 -0.96 -3.05 -4.18
CA LYS A 578 -0.93 -1.62 -3.85
C LYS A 578 -2.32 -1.05 -3.60
N TYR A 579 -3.30 -1.42 -4.43
CA TYR A 579 -4.70 -1.04 -4.23
C TYR A 579 -5.24 -1.50 -2.87
N TYR A 580 -5.00 -2.75 -2.46
CA TYR A 580 -5.49 -3.27 -1.17
C TYR A 580 -4.80 -2.65 0.04
N ILE A 581 -3.55 -2.21 -0.11
CA ILE A 581 -2.84 -1.43 0.91
C ILE A 581 -3.46 -0.04 1.05
N SER A 582 -3.66 0.66 -0.06
CA SER A 582 -4.29 1.99 -0.06
C SER A 582 -5.72 1.97 0.50
N THR A 583 -6.44 0.85 0.32
CA THR A 583 -7.79 0.64 0.87
C THR A 583 -7.81 -0.01 2.25
N ASN A 584 -6.65 -0.12 2.92
CA ASN A 584 -6.52 -0.60 4.30
C ASN A 584 -7.12 -1.99 4.52
N ARG A 585 -6.87 -2.94 3.61
CA ARG A 585 -7.29 -4.34 3.76
C ARG A 585 -6.65 -4.94 5.02
N PRO A 586 -7.39 -5.59 5.94
CA PRO A 586 -6.82 -5.91 7.24
C PRO A 586 -5.68 -6.93 7.15
N ASN A 587 -5.77 -7.92 6.25
CA ASN A 587 -4.73 -8.93 6.10
C ASN A 587 -4.32 -9.08 4.63
N LEU A 588 -3.03 -9.24 4.38
CA LEU A 588 -2.48 -9.59 3.06
C LEU A 588 -1.57 -10.82 3.19
N PHE A 589 -1.58 -11.70 2.20
CA PHE A 589 -0.73 -12.87 2.14
C PHE A 589 -0.01 -12.96 0.80
N ALA A 590 1.30 -13.14 0.85
CA ALA A 590 2.14 -13.38 -0.31
C ALA A 590 3.05 -14.60 -0.09
N LEU A 591 3.36 -15.28 -1.18
CA LEU A 591 4.36 -16.35 -1.23
C LEU A 591 5.58 -15.83 -1.99
N THR A 592 6.77 -15.92 -1.41
CA THR A 592 8.03 -15.37 -1.95
C THR A 592 9.16 -16.40 -1.88
N LYS A 593 10.29 -16.11 -2.53
CA LYS A 593 11.51 -16.90 -2.44
C LYS A 593 12.62 -16.03 -1.88
N ASN A 594 13.34 -16.50 -0.88
CA ASN A 594 14.52 -15.81 -0.34
C ASN A 594 15.70 -15.88 -1.33
N ALA A 595 16.78 -15.14 -1.07
CA ALA A 595 18.02 -15.18 -1.85
C ALA A 595 18.61 -16.60 -1.98
N ASN A 596 18.40 -17.44 -0.98
CA ASN A 596 18.81 -18.85 -0.96
C ASN A 596 17.87 -19.79 -1.74
N GLY A 597 16.82 -19.27 -2.39
CA GLY A 597 15.83 -20.05 -3.14
C GLY A 597 14.77 -20.75 -2.27
N GLN A 598 14.77 -20.54 -0.96
CA GLN A 598 13.78 -21.10 -0.03
C GLN A 598 12.44 -20.36 -0.13
N TYR A 599 11.33 -21.09 -0.05
CA TYR A 599 9.98 -20.51 -0.07
C TYR A 599 9.64 -19.86 1.27
N MET A 600 9.00 -18.70 1.23
CA MET A 600 8.57 -17.96 2.41
C MET A 600 7.10 -17.57 2.28
N SER A 601 6.38 -17.65 3.40
CA SER A 601 5.05 -17.06 3.55
C SER A 601 5.18 -15.72 4.27
N ASN A 602 4.65 -14.67 3.65
CA ASN A 602 4.65 -13.33 4.20
C ASN A 602 3.21 -12.92 4.50
N VAL A 603 2.90 -12.76 5.78
CA VAL A 603 1.60 -12.27 6.26
C VAL A 603 1.74 -10.84 6.71
N TYR A 604 0.95 -9.95 6.11
CA TYR A 604 0.87 -8.54 6.46
C TYR A 604 -0.42 -8.32 7.23
N THR A 605 -0.32 -7.89 8.48
CA THR A 605 -1.49 -7.60 9.33
C THR A 605 -1.56 -6.11 9.62
N LEU A 606 -2.68 -5.47 9.28
CA LEU A 606 -2.91 -4.06 9.56
C LEU A 606 -3.26 -3.90 11.04
N GLY A 607 -2.44 -3.17 11.76
CA GLY A 607 -2.64 -2.88 13.18
C GLY A 607 -2.33 -1.42 13.50
N ARG A 608 -2.60 -1.01 14.75
CA ARG A 608 -2.03 0.21 15.32
C ARG A 608 -0.79 -0.19 16.11
N LYS A 609 0.35 0.43 15.78
CA LYS A 609 1.62 0.20 16.43
C LYS A 609 2.14 1.48 17.05
N ASP A 610 2.59 1.39 18.30
CA ASP A 610 3.15 2.52 19.01
C ASP A 610 4.45 2.96 18.32
N THR A 611 4.38 4.11 17.68
CA THR A 611 5.49 4.69 16.94
C THR A 611 6.07 5.82 17.74
N THR A 612 7.37 5.76 17.98
CA THR A 612 8.09 6.82 18.67
C THR A 612 8.74 7.75 17.65
N LEU A 613 8.44 9.04 17.76
CA LEU A 613 9.11 10.08 16.99
C LEU A 613 10.19 10.74 17.84
N VAL A 614 11.40 10.75 17.31
CA VAL A 614 12.59 11.30 17.96
C VAL A 614 13.10 12.45 17.10
N ALA A 615 13.20 13.65 17.66
CA ALA A 615 13.80 14.77 16.94
C ALA A 615 15.31 14.60 16.88
N LEU A 616 15.89 14.79 15.70
CA LEU A 616 17.32 14.84 15.50
C LEU A 616 17.78 16.29 15.37
N ASN A 617 18.99 16.57 15.88
CA ASN A 617 19.67 17.83 15.65
C ASN A 617 20.09 17.89 14.18
N ARG A 618 19.55 18.87 13.46
CA ARG A 618 19.80 19.03 12.03
C ARG A 618 21.27 19.25 11.72
N ALA A 619 21.95 20.10 12.49
CA ALA A 619 23.38 20.36 12.28
C ALA A 619 24.24 19.09 12.42
N ALA A 620 23.85 18.16 13.28
CA ALA A 620 24.48 16.85 13.41
C ALA A 620 24.26 15.96 12.18
N CYS A 621 23.06 15.97 11.60
CA CYS A 621 22.74 15.26 10.36
C CYS A 621 23.54 15.83 9.19
N GLU A 622 23.44 17.15 8.95
CA GLU A 622 24.12 17.82 7.84
C GLU A 622 25.64 17.76 7.99
N GLY A 623 26.17 17.89 9.22
CA GLY A 623 27.59 17.76 9.52
C GLY A 623 28.14 16.38 9.22
N THR A 624 27.42 15.33 9.63
CA THR A 624 27.78 13.93 9.33
C THR A 624 27.79 13.68 7.82
N TRP A 625 26.72 14.05 7.12
CA TRP A 625 26.61 13.85 5.67
C TRP A 625 27.63 14.66 4.88
N HIS A 626 27.94 15.88 5.32
CA HIS A 626 28.98 16.70 4.70
C HIS A 626 30.37 16.11 4.93
N GLY A 627 30.68 15.68 6.16
CA GLY A 627 31.94 15.01 6.48
C GLY A 627 32.15 13.78 5.59
N GLN A 628 31.11 12.95 5.46
CA GLN A 628 31.13 11.77 4.58
C GLN A 628 31.36 12.13 3.10
N ALA A 629 30.69 13.18 2.61
CA ALA A 629 30.92 13.68 1.25
C ALA A 629 32.36 14.15 1.03
N LEU A 630 32.97 14.82 2.01
CA LEU A 630 34.36 15.26 1.93
C LEU A 630 35.31 14.06 1.87
N GLU A 631 35.11 13.09 2.76
CA GLU A 631 35.96 11.90 2.86
C GLU A 631 35.92 11.04 1.58
N LEU A 632 34.73 10.84 1.01
CA LEU A 632 34.57 10.02 -0.20
C LEU A 632 35.01 10.75 -1.47
N LEU A 633 34.53 11.98 -1.67
CA LEU A 633 34.71 12.67 -2.95
C LEU A 633 36.05 13.38 -3.09
N TYR A 634 36.61 13.89 -1.98
CA TYR A 634 37.81 14.73 -2.03
C TYR A 634 39.04 14.08 -1.42
N MET A 635 38.88 13.26 -0.38
CA MET A 635 40.00 12.51 0.19
C MET A 635 40.21 11.16 -0.49
N THR A 636 39.32 10.78 -1.44
CA THR A 636 39.37 9.53 -2.21
C THR A 636 39.68 8.34 -1.30
N ASN A 637 38.90 8.23 -0.24
CA ASN A 637 39.09 7.18 0.73
C ASN A 637 38.40 5.90 0.23
N ASP A 638 39.21 4.89 -0.08
CA ASP A 638 38.77 3.64 -0.70
C ASP A 638 38.54 2.51 0.33
N ASP A 639 38.41 2.84 1.62
CA ASP A 639 38.18 1.85 2.70
C ASP A 639 36.68 1.53 2.86
N ASP A 640 36.31 0.33 2.44
CA ASP A 640 34.94 -0.19 2.44
C ASP A 640 34.35 -0.38 3.87
N GLU A 641 35.18 -0.59 4.91
CA GLU A 641 34.70 -0.85 6.29
C GLU A 641 34.44 0.44 7.11
N ARG A 642 34.67 1.62 6.53
CA ARG A 642 34.83 2.87 7.31
C ARG A 642 33.54 3.50 7.82
N PHE A 643 32.38 3.05 7.35
CA PHE A 643 31.09 3.65 7.69
C PHE A 643 30.57 3.27 9.09
N SER A 644 31.09 2.19 9.71
CA SER A 644 30.52 1.62 10.94
C SER A 644 31.47 1.48 12.15
N ILE A 645 32.78 1.73 12.00
CA ILE A 645 33.81 1.41 13.03
C ILE A 645 33.90 2.43 14.19
N GLN A 646 33.42 3.67 14.00
CA GLN A 646 33.43 4.69 15.06
C GLN A 646 32.01 4.97 15.58
N SER A 647 31.40 3.98 16.25
CA SER A 647 30.09 4.16 16.88
C SER A 647 30.16 5.29 17.91
N ASN A 648 29.49 6.40 17.60
CA ASN A 648 29.21 7.45 18.55
C ASN A 648 27.70 7.44 18.79
N SER A 649 27.30 6.75 19.84
CA SER A 649 25.88 6.57 20.15
C SER A 649 25.18 7.83 20.62
N GLN A 650 25.90 8.86 21.08
CA GLN A 650 25.29 10.15 21.40
C GLN A 650 24.95 10.95 20.12
N LEU A 651 25.61 10.60 19.02
CA LEU A 651 25.41 11.14 17.68
C LEU A 651 24.49 10.27 16.81
N LEU A 652 24.39 8.96 17.07
CA LEU A 652 23.82 7.96 16.16
C LEU A 652 24.54 7.98 14.79
N ARG A 653 25.87 8.02 14.83
CA ARG A 653 26.71 8.26 13.65
C ARG A 653 26.41 7.25 12.54
N ASN A 654 26.34 5.97 12.87
CA ASN A 654 26.17 4.92 11.87
C ASN A 654 24.78 4.97 11.23
N LEU A 655 23.74 5.22 12.05
CA LEU A 655 22.38 5.42 11.54
C LEU A 655 22.28 6.66 10.64
N LEU A 656 22.93 7.76 11.02
CA LEU A 656 22.98 8.98 10.20
C LEU A 656 23.75 8.77 8.89
N VAL A 657 24.89 8.09 8.93
CA VAL A 657 25.71 7.74 7.75
C VAL A 657 24.91 6.90 6.77
N GLN A 658 24.18 5.89 7.26
CA GLN A 658 23.31 5.06 6.44
C GLN A 658 22.18 5.87 5.79
N SER A 659 21.61 6.82 6.52
CA SER A 659 20.50 7.67 6.03
C SER A 659 20.89 8.70 4.97
N ALA A 660 22.20 8.88 4.69
CA ALA A 660 22.68 9.79 3.67
C ALA A 660 22.24 9.35 2.26
N ASP A 661 22.12 10.28 1.32
CA ASP A 661 21.70 9.94 -0.03
C ASP A 661 22.78 9.12 -0.76
N PRO A 662 22.41 8.11 -1.59
CA PRO A 662 23.36 7.45 -2.48
C PRO A 662 24.06 8.50 -3.38
N PRO A 663 25.36 8.35 -3.67
CA PRO A 663 26.25 7.22 -3.34
C PRO A 663 26.94 7.35 -1.96
N LEU A 664 26.59 8.35 -1.15
CA LEU A 664 27.23 8.56 0.16
C LEU A 664 26.76 7.51 1.16
N GLY A 665 25.45 7.45 1.38
CA GLY A 665 24.82 6.46 2.25
C GLY A 665 24.13 5.35 1.47
N TYR A 666 23.44 4.49 2.21
CA TYR A 666 22.78 3.30 1.71
C TYR A 666 21.39 3.13 2.37
N PRO A 667 20.48 4.11 2.22
CA PRO A 667 19.11 3.94 2.68
C PRO A 667 18.44 2.88 1.81
N VAL A 668 17.66 2.01 2.43
CA VAL A 668 16.94 0.93 1.73
C VAL A 668 15.77 1.49 0.91
N TYR A 669 15.21 2.62 1.34
CA TYR A 669 14.07 3.25 0.69
C TYR A 669 14.17 4.78 0.76
N SER A 670 13.70 5.49 -0.27
CA SER A 670 13.56 6.94 -0.32
C SER A 670 12.37 7.33 -1.19
N THR A 671 11.42 8.10 -0.66
CA THR A 671 10.19 8.52 -1.36
C THR A 671 10.38 9.64 -2.37
N GLY A 672 11.55 10.29 -2.37
CA GLY A 672 11.67 11.64 -2.93
C GLY A 672 10.88 12.68 -2.11
N ALA A 673 10.65 13.87 -2.69
CA ALA A 673 9.83 14.91 -2.04
C ALA A 673 8.33 14.67 -2.30
N VAL A 674 7.57 14.53 -1.22
CA VAL A 674 6.13 14.25 -1.23
C VAL A 674 5.38 15.44 -0.66
N PHE A 675 4.44 15.98 -1.44
CA PHE A 675 3.55 17.05 -1.01
C PHE A 675 2.36 16.47 -0.24
N ILE A 676 2.10 16.99 0.95
CA ILE A 676 0.99 16.59 1.83
C ILE A 676 0.19 17.83 2.20
N LYS A 677 -1.13 17.72 2.09
CA LYS A 677 -2.04 18.76 2.55
C LYS A 677 -2.35 18.55 4.03
N LEU A 678 -2.23 19.61 4.84
CA LEU A 678 -2.45 19.58 6.29
C LEU A 678 -3.91 19.86 6.67
#